data_AF-A0A9W6G0V4-F1
#
_entry.id   AF-A0A9W6G0V4-F1
#
_cell.length_a   1.000
_cell.length_b   1.000
_cell.length_c   1.000
_cell.angle_alpha   90.00
_cell.angle_beta   90.00
_cell.angle_gamma   90.00
#
_symmetry.space_group_name_H-M   'P 1'
#
loop_
_entity.id
_entity.type
_entity.pdbx_description
1 polymer ?
#
loop_
_entity_poly.entity_id
_entity_poly.type
_entity_poly.pdbx_seq_one_letter_code
_entity_poly.pdbx_strand_id
1 'polypeptide(L)'
;MKRNLMTSIGAAALATALAGPASAAPADPLAANTQYTVLVKKMNGDGSTTLVDSANATTDADGKLTFNFTTMPTRPDTNFIVFEVKDTNSTVRQGIAPAPPENDPNLLGINNLSTVQTKALLAAAAEAGSDDPIMMAYALTLLRTPSATPGDATIIGKLGKGAIIGGFEAFLTDPAKGNVSTEGLAKLKECLIYNEAAGAKTLRDFTESFYNANAASSDAAADEEMQKAGGFMAEMFMDAAKCANIDLGLINAAHNAAGDAAEAIEDPPGTPIMTGLSPAVQIAIEQAMSTFHKRIAIVKVSGEYNKALAALNASGDERNRFLAAVSDVATAMGAVESQYAGFYVDPQAYADAHNSGDVAAAQADIDAAYQTVWNDFMTAMASTDDDIIAMTEKVVAGFRFSPGQLPGGFGKFMNSEGQSVNWPIPQTVMVSWLGDLMSGGGTFSYLNNRDDTTIPEWVKWMGNCTKAADFAPVCAQFGLTWDGNNCVGLQPDQPTCEQNSAFMWSGSNCQVRAEMLGSSACQGPSYYDASSGKCVLMGQMKDSCSGAGGTWTTARTDYASMPAEMGAFRDLLALQEDINIIDFERMSIWQGAGANPTGAEEAAAKLAFEQKLASIKNKIAATTNGTTSITAEQKAAIVKLIMQPSMD
;
A
#
# COMPACT_ATOMS: atom_id res chain seq x y z
N MET A 1 9.48 8.28 -12.25
CA MET A 1 8.78 7.45 -11.26
C MET A 1 9.77 6.51 -10.59
N LYS A 2 10.65 7.11 -9.78
CA LYS A 2 11.59 6.44 -8.89
C LYS A 2 10.91 6.46 -7.53
N ARG A 3 10.20 5.39 -7.16
CA ARG A 3 9.81 5.18 -5.76
C ARG A 3 11.10 4.81 -5.06
N ASN A 4 11.58 5.71 -4.21
CA ASN A 4 12.61 5.46 -3.23
C ASN A 4 12.10 4.38 -2.26
N LEU A 5 12.15 3.11 -2.67
CA LEU A 5 11.96 1.96 -1.78
C LEU A 5 13.18 1.75 -0.85
N MET A 6 14.11 2.72 -0.81
CA MET A 6 15.48 2.47 -0.35
C MET A 6 16.25 3.71 0.10
N THR A 7 15.59 4.82 0.46
CA THR A 7 16.33 5.94 1.06
C THR A 7 16.44 5.78 2.57
N SER A 8 17.62 5.31 2.97
CA SER A 8 18.41 5.88 4.06
C SER A 8 18.20 5.42 5.50
N ILE A 9 18.53 4.16 5.81
CA ILE A 9 19.33 3.84 7.01
C ILE A 9 20.30 2.70 6.65
N GLY A 10 21.45 3.02 6.04
CA GLY A 10 22.43 2.00 5.64
C GLY A 10 23.87 2.49 5.54
N ALA A 11 24.18 3.69 6.04
CA ALA A 11 25.51 4.27 5.87
C ALA A 11 25.99 5.02 7.10
N ALA A 12 26.01 4.37 8.28
CA ALA A 12 26.97 4.68 9.35
C ALA A 12 26.76 3.76 10.57
N ALA A 13 27.22 2.50 10.50
CA ALA A 13 27.80 1.76 11.63
C ALA A 13 27.94 0.26 11.28
N LEU A 14 28.96 -0.11 10.51
CA LEU A 14 29.38 -1.51 10.48
C LEU A 14 30.89 -1.62 10.60
N ALA A 15 31.34 -1.65 11.85
CA ALA A 15 32.61 -2.25 12.24
C ALA A 15 32.44 -2.78 13.66
N THR A 16 31.95 -4.02 13.80
CA THR A 16 32.59 -5.09 14.60
C THR A 16 31.72 -6.35 14.74
N ALA A 17 32.39 -7.49 14.54
CA ALA A 17 32.13 -8.82 15.08
C ALA A 17 30.89 -9.62 14.60
N LEU A 18 31.20 -10.53 13.67
CA LEU A 18 30.41 -11.66 13.18
C LEU A 18 29.82 -12.53 14.30
N ALA A 19 28.50 -12.66 14.29
CA ALA A 19 27.80 -13.90 14.59
C ALA A 19 26.86 -14.14 13.40
N GLY A 20 26.98 -15.29 12.73
CA GLY A 20 26.19 -15.60 11.54
C GLY A 20 24.68 -15.59 11.82
N PRO A 21 23.84 -15.50 10.77
CA PRO A 21 22.40 -15.57 10.95
C PRO A 21 22.06 -16.87 11.67
N ALA A 22 21.44 -16.76 12.84
CA ALA A 22 20.80 -17.91 13.45
C ALA A 22 19.65 -18.29 12.52
N SER A 23 19.88 -19.30 11.68
CA SER A 23 18.76 -20.12 11.23
C SER A 23 17.98 -20.52 12.48
N ALA A 24 16.66 -20.55 12.39
CA ALA A 24 15.87 -21.22 13.41
C ALA A 24 16.11 -22.73 13.24
N ALA A 25 17.31 -23.18 13.61
CA ALA A 25 17.59 -24.59 13.77
C ALA A 25 16.46 -25.16 14.63
N PRO A 26 15.86 -26.31 14.23
CA PRO A 26 14.84 -26.97 15.03
C PRO A 26 15.32 -27.00 16.46
N ALA A 27 14.45 -26.62 17.39
CA ALA A 27 14.82 -26.42 18.79
C ALA A 27 15.71 -27.57 19.24
N ASP A 28 16.96 -27.28 19.64
CA ASP A 28 17.85 -28.34 20.13
C ASP A 28 17.05 -29.16 21.16
N PRO A 29 16.90 -30.47 20.94
CA PRO A 29 16.08 -31.30 21.81
C PRO A 29 16.63 -31.17 23.22
N LEU A 30 15.73 -31.18 24.22
CA LEU A 30 16.17 -31.25 25.61
C LEU A 30 17.01 -32.51 25.79
N ALA A 31 17.97 -32.49 26.73
CA ALA A 31 18.80 -33.65 26.97
C ALA A 31 17.91 -34.88 27.22
N ALA A 32 18.13 -35.94 26.44
CA ALA A 32 17.32 -37.15 26.48
C ALA A 32 17.39 -37.83 27.86
N ASN A 33 16.31 -38.52 28.25
CA ASN A 33 16.22 -39.26 29.51
C ASN A 33 16.58 -38.44 30.77
N THR A 34 16.36 -37.12 30.73
CA THR A 34 16.69 -36.19 31.81
C THR A 34 15.41 -35.69 32.46
N GLN A 35 15.40 -35.59 33.79
CA GLN A 35 14.26 -35.06 34.54
C GLN A 35 14.29 -33.53 34.54
N TYR A 36 13.15 -32.93 34.25
CA TYR A 36 12.91 -31.49 34.32
C TYR A 36 11.69 -31.19 35.19
N THR A 37 11.65 -29.97 35.69
CA THR A 37 10.46 -29.41 36.34
C THR A 37 9.80 -28.41 35.40
N VAL A 38 8.52 -28.63 35.09
CA VAL A 38 7.70 -27.73 34.29
C VAL A 38 6.80 -26.93 35.22
N LEU A 39 6.86 -25.61 35.12
CA LEU A 39 6.05 -24.67 35.90
C LEU A 39 5.02 -24.00 35.00
N VAL A 40 3.81 -23.83 35.51
CA VAL A 40 2.77 -22.99 34.90
C VAL A 40 2.55 -21.79 35.78
N LYS A 41 2.64 -20.61 35.18
CA LYS A 41 2.37 -19.33 35.83
C LYS A 41 1.28 -18.60 35.07
N LYS A 42 0.45 -17.84 35.77
CA LYS A 42 -0.42 -16.83 35.16
C LYS A 42 0.30 -15.48 35.11
N MET A 43 0.06 -14.71 34.06
CA MET A 43 0.42 -13.30 34.01
C MET A 43 -0.67 -12.47 34.71
N ASN A 44 -0.27 -11.56 35.58
CA ASN A 44 -1.20 -10.68 36.29
C ASN A 44 -1.38 -9.37 35.49
N GLY A 45 -2.46 -8.65 35.76
CA GLY A 45 -2.76 -7.38 35.11
C GLY A 45 -1.71 -6.27 35.27
N ASP A 46 -0.77 -6.43 36.20
CA ASP A 46 0.37 -5.54 36.43
C ASP A 46 1.67 -5.99 35.72
N GLY A 47 1.58 -7.01 34.85
CA GLY A 47 2.72 -7.60 34.14
C GLY A 47 3.58 -8.54 34.97
N SER A 48 3.30 -8.73 36.27
CA SER A 48 3.96 -9.74 37.10
C SER A 48 3.46 -11.15 36.80
N THR A 49 4.10 -12.18 37.35
CA THR A 49 3.64 -13.58 37.21
C THR A 49 3.41 -14.24 38.56
N THR A 50 2.45 -15.17 38.61
CA THR A 50 2.16 -15.98 39.81
C THR A 50 2.14 -17.45 39.45
N LEU A 51 2.85 -18.27 40.23
CA LEU A 51 2.87 -19.72 40.06
C LEU A 51 1.48 -20.30 40.32
N VAL A 52 1.03 -21.18 39.43
CA VAL A 52 -0.27 -21.86 39.49
C VAL A 52 -0.07 -23.33 39.81
N ASP A 53 0.77 -24.02 39.03
CA ASP A 53 1.03 -25.44 39.21
C ASP A 53 2.47 -25.80 38.77
N SER A 54 2.93 -26.98 39.17
CA SER A 54 4.25 -27.52 38.82
C SER A 54 4.19 -29.03 38.64
N ALA A 55 4.86 -29.55 37.62
CA ALA A 55 4.96 -30.98 37.33
C ALA A 55 6.42 -31.36 37.08
N ASN A 56 6.80 -32.57 37.48
CA ASN A 56 8.08 -33.15 37.08
C ASN A 56 7.86 -34.13 35.94
N ALA A 57 8.70 -34.06 34.92
CA ALA A 57 8.64 -34.97 33.78
C ALA A 57 10.05 -35.31 33.31
N THR A 58 10.20 -36.53 32.80
CA THR A 58 11.45 -37.02 32.22
C THR A 58 11.32 -37.01 30.71
N THR A 59 12.32 -36.49 30.02
CA THR A 59 12.35 -36.52 28.55
C THR A 59 12.46 -37.95 28.03
N ASP A 60 11.88 -38.20 26.86
CA ASP A 60 12.12 -39.45 26.13
C ASP A 60 13.51 -39.47 25.44
N ALA A 61 13.75 -40.48 24.60
CA ALA A 61 15.00 -40.65 23.86
C ALA A 61 15.24 -39.53 22.83
N ASP A 62 14.19 -38.85 22.41
CA ASP A 62 14.22 -37.74 21.43
C ASP A 62 14.19 -36.37 22.12
N GLY A 63 14.21 -36.33 23.46
CA GLY A 63 14.21 -35.08 24.23
C GLY A 63 12.82 -34.45 24.43
N LYS A 64 11.72 -35.20 24.22
CA LYS A 64 10.35 -34.67 24.39
C LYS A 64 9.82 -34.88 25.80
N LEU A 65 9.08 -33.90 26.31
CA LEU A 65 8.42 -33.96 27.62
C LEU A 65 6.91 -34.21 27.46
N THR A 66 6.36 -35.11 28.28
CA THR A 66 4.91 -35.28 28.47
C THR A 66 4.59 -35.12 29.95
N PHE A 67 3.63 -34.26 30.27
CA PHE A 67 3.20 -33.94 31.64
C PHE A 67 1.73 -33.55 31.66
N ASN A 68 1.13 -33.53 32.85
CA ASN A 68 -0.22 -33.04 33.08
C ASN A 68 -0.23 -32.11 34.29
N PHE A 69 -1.05 -31.07 34.23
CA PHE A 69 -1.33 -30.19 35.37
C PHE A 69 -2.71 -30.49 35.94
N THR A 70 -2.89 -30.19 37.21
CA THR A 70 -4.17 -30.37 37.92
C THR A 70 -5.09 -29.18 37.74
N THR A 71 -4.52 -27.99 37.57
CA THR A 71 -5.24 -26.74 37.33
C THR A 71 -4.53 -25.94 36.25
N MET A 72 -5.31 -25.35 35.34
CA MET A 72 -4.82 -24.47 34.29
C MET A 72 -5.62 -23.17 34.33
N PRO A 73 -4.98 -21.99 34.27
CA PRO A 73 -5.71 -20.74 34.13
C PRO A 73 -6.50 -20.71 32.83
N THR A 74 -7.65 -20.05 32.86
CA THR A 74 -8.48 -19.82 31.68
C THR A 74 -8.63 -18.32 31.43
N ARG A 75 -9.19 -17.95 30.28
CA ARG A 75 -9.39 -16.55 29.88
C ARG A 75 -10.04 -15.65 30.95
N PRO A 76 -11.05 -16.09 31.73
CA PRO A 76 -11.59 -15.28 32.83
C PRO A 76 -10.58 -14.95 33.94
N ASP A 77 -9.50 -15.74 34.08
CA ASP A 77 -8.52 -15.60 35.16
C ASP A 77 -7.33 -14.71 34.79
N THR A 78 -6.92 -14.73 33.52
CA THR A 78 -5.73 -14.05 32.99
C THR A 78 -5.79 -13.99 31.46
N ASN A 79 -5.11 -13.02 30.85
CA ASN A 79 -4.93 -12.97 29.40
C ASN A 79 -3.88 -13.98 28.91
N PHE A 80 -2.84 -14.26 29.69
CA PHE A 80 -1.68 -15.04 29.26
C PHE A 80 -1.16 -16.02 30.32
N ILE A 81 -0.69 -17.17 29.84
CA ILE A 81 -0.10 -18.25 30.62
C ILE A 81 1.36 -18.40 30.22
N VAL A 82 2.23 -18.52 31.21
CA VAL A 82 3.68 -18.63 31.04
C VAL A 82 4.12 -20.02 31.49
N PHE A 83 4.89 -20.69 30.63
CA PHE A 83 5.45 -22.00 30.87
C PHE A 83 6.97 -21.88 31.05
N GLU A 84 7.50 -22.45 32.12
CA GLU A 84 8.95 -22.53 32.36
C GLU A 84 9.36 -23.98 32.52
N VAL A 85 10.35 -24.42 31.75
CA VAL A 85 11.02 -25.71 31.94
C VAL A 85 12.35 -25.45 32.63
N LYS A 86 12.56 -26.10 33.79
CA LYS A 86 13.76 -25.94 34.60
C LYS A 86 14.55 -27.25 34.68
N ASP A 87 15.85 -27.13 34.50
CA ASP A 87 16.84 -28.15 34.89
C ASP A 87 17.48 -27.69 36.19
N THR A 88 17.56 -28.59 37.19
CA THR A 88 18.25 -28.55 38.49
C THR A 88 18.16 -27.26 39.32
N ASN A 89 18.29 -26.06 38.74
CA ASN A 89 17.82 -24.75 39.24
C ASN A 89 17.60 -23.66 38.15
N SER A 90 17.96 -23.87 36.89
CA SER A 90 17.90 -22.86 35.81
C SER A 90 16.78 -23.11 34.81
N THR A 91 16.14 -22.04 34.34
CA THR A 91 15.17 -22.12 33.22
C THR A 91 15.91 -22.40 31.92
N VAL A 92 15.66 -23.57 31.34
CA VAL A 92 16.28 -24.02 30.07
C VAL A 92 15.41 -23.73 28.85
N ARG A 93 14.09 -23.64 29.05
CA ARG A 93 13.11 -23.28 28.02
C ARG A 93 11.98 -22.48 28.65
N GLN A 94 11.41 -21.54 27.90
CA GLN A 94 10.29 -20.73 28.36
C GLN A 94 9.36 -20.40 27.20
N GLY A 95 8.05 -20.42 27.44
CA GLY A 95 7.04 -20.07 26.45
C GLY A 95 5.91 -19.28 27.08
N ILE A 96 5.18 -18.55 26.25
CA ILE A 96 3.97 -17.83 26.63
C ILE A 96 2.86 -18.16 25.65
N ALA A 97 1.66 -18.35 26.16
CA ALA A 97 0.47 -18.61 25.36
C ALA A 97 -0.70 -17.76 25.86
N PRO A 98 -1.63 -17.37 24.98
CA PRO A 98 -2.90 -16.81 25.42
C PRO A 98 -3.65 -17.83 26.30
N ALA A 99 -4.41 -17.35 27.28
CA ALA A 99 -5.17 -18.23 28.16
C ALA A 99 -6.44 -18.72 27.46
N PRO A 100 -6.65 -20.04 27.32
CA PRO A 100 -7.75 -20.55 26.53
C PRO A 100 -9.12 -20.28 27.17
N PRO A 101 -10.19 -20.25 26.35
CA PRO A 101 -11.54 -20.47 26.83
C PRO A 101 -11.63 -21.77 27.63
N GLU A 102 -12.60 -21.83 28.54
CA GLU A 102 -12.81 -23.02 29.36
C GLU A 102 -13.07 -24.24 28.45
N ASN A 103 -12.37 -25.35 28.72
CA ASN A 103 -12.43 -26.60 27.95
C ASN A 103 -11.90 -26.55 26.50
N ASP A 104 -11.28 -25.45 26.06
CA ASP A 104 -10.66 -25.34 24.74
C ASP A 104 -9.15 -25.67 24.82
N PRO A 105 -8.62 -26.61 23.99
CA PRO A 105 -7.18 -26.86 23.96
C PRO A 105 -6.41 -25.65 23.44
N ASN A 106 -5.21 -25.39 23.98
CA ASN A 106 -4.27 -24.44 23.37
C ASN A 106 -2.98 -25.14 22.93
N LEU A 107 -2.43 -24.73 21.79
CA LEU A 107 -1.20 -25.27 21.23
C LEU A 107 -0.07 -24.26 21.39
N LEU A 108 1.02 -24.68 22.03
CA LEU A 108 2.20 -23.85 22.30
C LEU A 108 3.47 -24.58 21.88
N GLY A 109 4.26 -23.94 21.03
CA GLY A 109 5.63 -24.36 20.74
C GLY A 109 6.64 -23.64 21.63
N ILE A 110 7.47 -24.40 22.34
CA ILE A 110 8.59 -23.86 23.11
C ILE A 110 9.92 -24.26 22.46
N ASN A 111 10.60 -23.28 21.89
CA ASN A 111 11.93 -23.36 21.30
C ASN A 111 12.87 -22.25 21.79
N ASN A 112 14.09 -22.19 21.25
CA ASN A 112 15.09 -21.19 21.64
C ASN A 112 14.59 -19.75 21.42
N LEU A 113 13.94 -19.48 20.28
CA LEU A 113 13.38 -18.17 19.97
C LEU A 113 12.26 -17.80 20.95
N SER A 114 11.27 -18.68 21.15
CA SER A 114 10.17 -18.45 22.11
C SER A 114 10.68 -18.23 23.54
N THR A 115 11.83 -18.82 23.89
CA THR A 115 12.47 -18.63 25.20
C THR A 115 13.03 -17.23 25.35
N VAL A 116 13.72 -16.71 24.33
CA VAL A 116 14.22 -15.33 24.31
C VAL A 116 13.05 -14.34 24.28
N GLN A 117 12.07 -14.59 23.40
CA GLN A 117 10.85 -13.79 23.30
C GLN A 117 10.10 -13.73 24.62
N THR A 118 9.86 -14.86 25.28
CA THR A 118 9.12 -14.90 26.54
C THR A 118 9.87 -14.14 27.63
N LYS A 119 11.20 -14.29 27.74
CA LYS A 119 11.98 -13.50 28.69
C LYS A 119 11.86 -12.01 28.44
N ALA A 120 11.95 -11.61 27.17
CA ALA A 120 11.82 -10.21 26.78
C ALA A 120 10.41 -9.67 27.04
N LEU A 121 9.37 -10.45 26.74
CA LEU A 121 7.96 -10.12 27.01
C LEU A 121 7.68 -9.96 28.50
N LEU A 122 8.21 -10.84 29.34
CA LEU A 122 8.03 -10.74 30.78
C LEU A 122 8.70 -9.48 31.35
N ALA A 123 9.89 -9.14 30.85
CA ALA A 123 10.55 -7.90 31.23
C ALA A 123 9.76 -6.67 30.73
N ALA A 124 9.27 -6.71 29.49
CA ALA A 124 8.48 -5.65 28.89
C ALA A 124 7.15 -5.44 29.63
N ALA A 125 6.43 -6.52 29.97
CA ALA A 125 5.19 -6.47 30.73
C ALA A 125 5.40 -5.91 32.13
N ALA A 126 6.45 -6.33 32.83
CA ALA A 126 6.81 -5.79 34.14
C ALA A 126 7.18 -4.31 34.10
N GLU A 127 7.92 -3.87 33.06
CA GLU A 127 8.29 -2.46 32.86
C GLU A 127 7.07 -1.60 32.51
N ALA A 128 6.18 -2.11 31.65
CA ALA A 128 4.93 -1.44 31.31
C ALA A 128 3.97 -1.38 32.50
N GLY A 129 4.01 -2.39 33.36
CA GLY A 129 3.06 -2.59 34.44
C GLY A 129 1.70 -3.09 33.94
N SER A 130 1.69 -3.90 32.88
CA SER A 130 0.47 -4.32 32.19
C SER A 130 0.62 -5.68 31.51
N ASP A 131 -0.47 -6.43 31.38
CA ASP A 131 -0.60 -7.64 30.53
C ASP A 131 -1.40 -7.38 29.26
N ASP A 132 -1.35 -6.15 28.75
CA ASP A 132 -2.27 -5.68 27.72
C ASP A 132 -2.18 -6.51 26.42
N PRO A 133 -3.29 -7.04 25.88
CA PRO A 133 -3.24 -7.87 24.67
C PRO A 133 -2.73 -7.17 23.41
N ILE A 134 -2.96 -5.87 23.26
CA ILE A 134 -2.43 -5.08 22.13
C ILE A 134 -0.92 -4.95 22.30
N MET A 135 -0.46 -4.57 23.50
CA MET A 135 0.97 -4.49 23.79
C MET A 135 1.68 -5.83 23.55
N MET A 136 1.08 -6.93 24.01
CA MET A 136 1.63 -8.28 23.85
C MET A 136 1.65 -8.71 22.39
N ALA A 137 0.62 -8.36 21.60
CA ALA A 137 0.62 -8.60 20.17
C ALA A 137 1.79 -7.91 19.47
N TYR A 138 2.03 -6.63 19.77
CA TYR A 138 3.20 -5.93 19.26
C TYR A 138 4.51 -6.57 19.74
N ALA A 139 4.67 -6.80 21.03
CA ALA A 139 5.94 -7.33 21.52
C ALA A 139 6.25 -8.73 20.94
N LEU A 140 5.25 -9.60 20.77
CA LEU A 140 5.41 -10.91 20.11
C LEU A 140 5.81 -10.79 18.63
N THR A 141 5.23 -9.83 17.91
CA THR A 141 5.50 -9.63 16.47
C THR A 141 6.78 -8.86 16.20
N LEU A 142 7.22 -8.02 17.15
CA LEU A 142 8.45 -7.23 17.05
C LEU A 142 9.70 -8.03 17.48
N LEU A 143 9.56 -8.95 18.43
CA LEU A 143 10.67 -9.76 18.95
C LEU A 143 10.98 -11.00 18.10
N ARG A 144 11.05 -10.89 16.77
CA ARG A 144 11.24 -12.07 15.88
C ARG A 144 12.68 -12.57 15.79
N THR A 145 13.61 -11.93 16.49
CA THR A 145 15.03 -12.28 16.45
C THR A 145 15.48 -12.98 17.74
N PRO A 146 16.18 -14.12 17.66
CA PRO A 146 16.80 -14.74 18.83
C PRO A 146 17.95 -13.91 19.40
N SER A 147 18.39 -12.87 18.67
CA SER A 147 19.44 -11.93 19.08
C SER A 147 18.94 -10.80 19.97
N ALA A 148 17.64 -10.77 20.32
CA ALA A 148 17.09 -9.76 21.21
C ALA A 148 17.77 -9.81 22.59
N THR A 149 18.29 -8.67 23.02
CA THR A 149 18.99 -8.53 24.30
C THR A 149 18.02 -8.15 25.42
N PRO A 150 18.43 -8.32 26.70
CA PRO A 150 17.64 -7.77 27.83
C PRO A 150 17.44 -6.24 27.77
N GLY A 151 18.37 -5.52 27.13
CA GLY A 151 18.24 -4.08 26.88
C GLY A 151 17.09 -3.79 25.92
N ASP A 152 17.01 -4.55 24.82
CA ASP A 152 15.93 -4.45 23.84
C ASP A 152 14.56 -4.69 24.49
N ALA A 153 14.46 -5.71 25.34
CA ALA A 153 13.24 -6.03 26.07
C ALA A 153 12.75 -4.87 26.96
N THR A 154 13.68 -4.19 27.62
CA THR A 154 13.36 -3.03 28.48
C THR A 154 12.82 -1.87 27.64
N ILE A 155 13.46 -1.59 26.50
CA ILE A 155 13.02 -0.56 25.57
C ILE A 155 11.64 -0.89 25.00
N ILE A 156 11.41 -2.14 24.59
CA ILE A 156 10.11 -2.59 24.09
C ILE A 156 9.02 -2.46 25.16
N GLY A 157 9.33 -2.71 26.44
CA GLY A 157 8.41 -2.44 27.55
C GLY A 157 8.02 -0.97 27.66
N LYS A 158 9.01 -0.07 27.57
CA LYS A 158 8.78 1.38 27.59
C LYS A 158 7.99 1.86 26.38
N LEU A 159 8.27 1.32 25.20
CA LEU A 159 7.49 1.54 23.98
C LEU A 159 6.05 1.02 24.14
N GLY A 160 5.86 -0.18 24.70
CA GLY A 160 4.53 -0.72 25.00
C GLY A 160 3.73 0.23 25.89
N LYS A 161 4.34 0.75 26.94
CA LYS A 161 3.68 1.72 27.84
C LYS A 161 3.37 3.06 27.18
N GLY A 162 4.35 3.66 26.52
CA GLY A 162 4.21 5.00 25.96
C GLY A 162 3.44 5.03 24.64
N ALA A 163 3.80 4.15 23.70
CA ALA A 163 3.24 4.12 22.35
C ALA A 163 1.90 3.38 22.27
N ILE A 164 1.75 2.24 22.94
CA ILE A 164 0.51 1.46 22.85
C ILE A 164 -0.54 1.98 23.82
N ILE A 165 -0.24 1.97 25.12
CA ILE A 165 -1.21 2.43 26.12
C ILE A 165 -1.40 3.95 26.01
N GLY A 166 -0.30 4.71 25.89
CA GLY A 166 -0.33 6.17 25.81
C GLY A 166 -0.67 6.75 24.43
N GLY A 167 -0.53 5.98 23.35
CA GLY A 167 -0.78 6.43 21.97
C GLY A 167 -1.96 5.71 21.32
N PHE A 168 -1.80 4.41 21.03
CA PHE A 168 -2.82 3.59 20.34
C PHE A 168 -4.17 3.59 21.06
N GLU A 169 -4.18 3.19 22.34
CA GLU A 169 -5.42 3.07 23.12
C GLU A 169 -6.01 4.43 23.46
N ALA A 170 -5.13 5.40 23.79
CA ALA A 170 -5.52 6.78 24.06
C ALA A 170 -6.22 7.39 22.84
N PHE A 171 -5.75 7.11 21.62
CA PHE A 171 -6.41 7.55 20.40
C PHE A 171 -7.79 6.90 20.22
N LEU A 172 -7.91 5.58 20.41
CA LEU A 172 -9.19 4.88 20.23
C LEU A 172 -10.23 5.32 21.25
N THR A 173 -9.81 5.62 22.47
CA THR A 173 -10.72 5.98 23.57
C THR A 173 -10.83 7.48 23.81
N ASP A 174 -10.23 8.31 22.95
CA ASP A 174 -10.26 9.77 23.07
C ASP A 174 -11.72 10.26 23.13
N PRO A 175 -12.19 10.74 24.30
CA PRO A 175 -13.58 11.13 24.51
C PRO A 175 -13.93 12.40 23.74
N ALA A 176 -12.95 13.21 23.33
CA ALA A 176 -13.17 14.40 22.51
C ALA A 176 -13.44 14.04 21.03
N LYS A 177 -12.95 12.88 20.57
CA LYS A 177 -13.15 12.40 19.20
C LYS A 177 -14.25 11.34 19.10
N GLY A 178 -14.56 10.64 20.20
CA GLY A 178 -15.62 9.63 20.24
C GLY A 178 -15.36 8.44 19.31
N ASN A 179 -14.08 8.08 19.14
CA ASN A 179 -13.64 7.10 18.13
C ASN A 179 -14.18 5.69 18.42
N VAL A 180 -13.98 5.17 19.64
CA VAL A 180 -14.46 3.85 20.10
C VAL A 180 -14.87 3.92 21.57
N SER A 181 -15.88 3.15 21.98
CA SER A 181 -16.24 3.03 23.40
C SER A 181 -15.22 2.19 24.18
N THR A 182 -15.19 2.34 25.51
CA THR A 182 -14.35 1.50 26.38
C THR A 182 -14.70 0.02 26.22
N GLU A 183 -15.99 -0.31 26.04
CA GLU A 183 -16.43 -1.67 25.76
C GLU A 183 -15.93 -2.17 24.40
N GLY A 184 -15.88 -1.29 23.38
CA GLY A 184 -15.33 -1.63 22.07
C GLY A 184 -13.83 -1.96 22.14
N LEU A 185 -13.05 -1.17 22.89
CA LEU A 185 -11.63 -1.46 23.13
C LEU A 185 -11.45 -2.77 23.92
N ALA A 186 -12.25 -3.01 24.97
CA ALA A 186 -12.21 -4.25 25.71
C ALA A 186 -12.54 -5.46 24.82
N LYS A 187 -13.52 -5.32 23.91
CA LYS A 187 -13.87 -6.35 22.95
C LYS A 187 -12.77 -6.59 21.93
N LEU A 188 -12.09 -5.54 21.45
CA LEU A 188 -10.93 -5.67 20.57
C LEU A 188 -9.83 -6.51 21.24
N LYS A 189 -9.49 -6.18 22.49
CA LYS A 189 -8.50 -6.92 23.28
C LYS A 189 -8.90 -8.38 23.48
N GLU A 190 -10.17 -8.65 23.79
CA GLU A 190 -10.70 -10.02 23.88
C GLU A 190 -10.54 -10.79 22.56
N CYS A 191 -10.94 -10.17 21.45
CA CYS A 191 -10.90 -10.79 20.11
C CYS A 191 -9.47 -10.96 19.57
N LEU A 192 -8.50 -10.17 20.03
CA LEU A 192 -7.08 -10.37 19.71
C LEU A 192 -6.54 -11.68 20.30
N ILE A 193 -6.97 -12.02 21.52
CA ILE A 193 -6.57 -13.26 22.19
C ILE A 193 -7.33 -14.44 21.58
N TYR A 194 -8.66 -14.33 21.47
CA TYR A 194 -9.54 -15.37 20.93
C TYR A 194 -10.71 -14.80 20.14
N ASN A 195 -10.89 -15.29 18.92
CA ASN A 195 -11.98 -14.93 18.02
C ASN A 195 -12.65 -16.21 17.53
N GLU A 196 -13.94 -16.38 17.87
CA GLU A 196 -14.71 -17.58 17.51
C GLU A 196 -15.14 -17.59 16.03
N ALA A 197 -14.94 -16.49 15.31
CA ALA A 197 -15.25 -16.44 13.89
C ALA A 197 -14.37 -17.41 13.10
N ALA A 198 -15.00 -18.25 12.28
CA ALA A 198 -14.29 -19.24 11.48
C ALA A 198 -13.24 -18.57 10.57
N GLY A 199 -11.99 -19.03 10.69
CA GLY A 199 -10.86 -18.52 9.90
C GLY A 199 -10.24 -17.22 10.41
N ALA A 200 -10.74 -16.66 11.51
CA ALA A 200 -10.14 -15.46 12.12
C ALA A 200 -8.77 -15.76 12.73
N LYS A 201 -7.83 -14.83 12.57
CA LYS A 201 -6.49 -14.91 13.16
C LYS A 201 -6.44 -14.22 14.53
N THR A 202 -5.70 -14.83 15.44
CA THR A 202 -5.56 -14.40 16.83
C THR A 202 -4.14 -14.68 17.35
N LEU A 203 -3.84 -14.21 18.56
CA LEU A 203 -2.59 -14.56 19.25
C LEU A 203 -2.48 -16.07 19.53
N ARG A 204 -3.59 -16.81 19.55
CA ARG A 204 -3.59 -18.27 19.64
C ARG A 204 -2.97 -18.88 18.38
N ASP A 205 -3.37 -18.41 17.19
CA ASP A 205 -2.81 -18.86 15.92
C ASP A 205 -1.31 -18.56 15.83
N PHE A 206 -0.88 -17.40 16.34
CA PHE A 206 0.54 -17.06 16.44
C PHE A 206 1.31 -18.13 17.24
N THR A 207 0.82 -18.50 18.43
CA THR A 207 1.48 -19.50 19.28
C THR A 207 1.38 -20.92 18.73
N GLU A 208 0.31 -21.22 17.99
CA GLU A 208 0.12 -22.48 17.28
C GLU A 208 1.14 -22.64 16.14
N SER A 209 1.50 -21.58 15.42
CA SER A 209 2.57 -21.64 14.42
C SER A 209 3.92 -22.04 15.02
N PHE A 210 4.24 -21.63 16.26
CA PHE A 210 5.45 -22.12 16.94
C PHE A 210 5.35 -23.61 17.28
N TYR A 211 4.16 -24.08 17.64
CA TYR A 211 3.92 -25.49 17.87
C TYR A 211 4.13 -26.30 16.59
N ASN A 212 3.56 -25.83 15.48
CA ASN A 212 3.71 -26.45 14.17
C ASN A 212 5.17 -26.44 13.69
N ALA A 213 5.90 -25.34 13.92
CA ALA A 213 7.33 -25.25 13.62
C ALA A 213 8.14 -26.31 14.39
N ASN A 214 7.84 -26.52 15.66
CA ASN A 214 8.48 -27.55 16.47
C ASN A 214 8.10 -28.99 16.03
N ALA A 215 6.92 -29.15 15.44
CA ALA A 215 6.43 -30.44 14.95
C ALA A 215 6.82 -30.71 13.48
N ALA A 216 7.45 -29.74 12.81
CA ALA A 216 7.80 -29.83 11.40
C ALA A 216 8.85 -30.93 11.14
N SER A 217 8.76 -31.55 9.96
CA SER A 217 9.65 -32.64 9.56
C SER A 217 10.99 -32.18 8.96
N SER A 218 11.19 -30.87 8.77
CA SER A 218 12.40 -30.28 8.21
C SER A 218 12.56 -28.82 8.64
N ASP A 219 13.81 -28.33 8.61
CA ASP A 219 14.14 -26.94 8.93
C ASP A 219 13.39 -25.95 8.04
N ALA A 220 13.29 -26.24 6.74
CA ALA A 220 12.55 -25.39 5.80
C ALA A 220 11.04 -25.29 6.15
N ALA A 221 10.43 -26.38 6.59
CA ALA A 221 9.01 -26.36 7.01
C ALA A 221 8.84 -25.67 8.37
N ALA A 222 9.81 -25.81 9.27
CA ALA A 222 9.82 -25.07 10.53
C ALA A 222 9.95 -23.56 10.29
N ASP A 223 10.84 -23.15 9.40
CA ASP A 223 11.03 -21.76 8.98
C ASP A 223 9.75 -21.19 8.36
N GLU A 224 9.05 -21.96 7.52
CA GLU A 224 7.78 -21.53 6.92
C GLU A 224 6.70 -21.25 7.99
N GLU A 225 6.54 -22.12 8.98
CA GLU A 225 5.58 -21.91 10.07
C GLU A 225 5.96 -20.70 10.95
N MET A 226 7.25 -20.54 11.25
CA MET A 226 7.76 -19.37 11.96
C MET A 226 7.58 -18.06 11.18
N GLN A 227 7.63 -18.13 9.84
CA GLN A 227 7.37 -16.99 8.96
C GLN A 227 5.89 -16.63 8.96
N LYS A 228 4.98 -17.62 8.87
CA LYS A 228 3.51 -17.42 8.98
C LYS A 228 3.15 -16.65 10.24
N ALA A 229 3.70 -17.04 11.39
CA ALA A 229 3.42 -16.42 12.67
C ALA A 229 3.57 -14.88 12.64
N GLY A 230 4.65 -14.35 12.08
CA GLY A 230 4.80 -12.89 12.06
C GLY A 230 4.17 -12.17 10.88
N GLY A 231 3.60 -12.89 9.91
CA GLY A 231 2.65 -12.32 8.94
C GLY A 231 1.25 -12.06 9.54
N PHE A 232 0.92 -12.69 10.67
CA PHE A 232 -0.43 -12.61 11.26
C PHE A 232 -0.76 -11.27 11.91
N MET A 233 0.20 -10.37 12.16
CA MET A 233 -0.08 -9.13 12.90
C MET A 233 -1.26 -8.34 12.31
N ALA A 234 -1.23 -8.05 11.01
CA ALA A 234 -2.31 -7.31 10.37
C ALA A 234 -3.64 -8.06 10.42
N GLU A 235 -3.63 -9.36 10.14
CA GLU A 235 -4.82 -10.21 10.14
C GLU A 235 -5.46 -10.27 11.54
N MET A 236 -4.66 -10.43 12.59
CA MET A 236 -5.11 -10.43 13.99
C MET A 236 -5.82 -9.13 14.36
N PHE A 237 -5.22 -7.97 14.06
CA PHE A 237 -5.83 -6.67 14.37
C PHE A 237 -7.09 -6.42 13.53
N MET A 238 -7.10 -6.83 12.26
CA MET A 238 -8.26 -6.70 11.39
C MET A 238 -9.43 -7.56 11.85
N ASP A 239 -9.19 -8.83 12.16
CA ASP A 239 -10.21 -9.77 12.61
C ASP A 239 -10.72 -9.40 13.99
N ALA A 240 -9.84 -8.95 14.89
CA ALA A 240 -10.23 -8.42 16.19
C ALA A 240 -11.09 -7.15 16.06
N ALA A 241 -10.73 -6.23 15.17
CA ALA A 241 -11.51 -5.01 14.93
C ALA A 241 -12.89 -5.33 14.35
N LYS A 242 -12.96 -6.26 13.40
CA LYS A 242 -14.23 -6.76 12.87
C LYS A 242 -15.10 -7.40 13.96
N CYS A 243 -14.49 -8.22 14.82
CA CYS A 243 -15.15 -8.84 15.98
C CYS A 243 -15.66 -7.80 17.00
N ALA A 244 -14.92 -6.71 17.18
CA ALA A 244 -15.28 -5.59 18.05
C ALA A 244 -16.18 -4.53 17.37
N ASN A 245 -16.51 -4.70 16.09
CA ASN A 245 -17.22 -3.72 15.27
C ASN A 245 -16.53 -2.32 15.26
N ILE A 246 -15.20 -2.31 15.19
CA ILE A 246 -14.37 -1.11 15.06
C ILE A 246 -14.02 -0.92 13.58
N ASP A 247 -14.15 0.31 13.09
CA ASP A 247 -13.74 0.66 11.74
C ASP A 247 -12.21 0.50 11.57
N LEU A 248 -11.79 -0.19 10.52
CA LEU A 248 -10.37 -0.44 10.26
C LEU A 248 -9.56 0.84 10.00
N GLY A 249 -10.21 1.91 9.53
CA GLY A 249 -9.59 3.23 9.43
C GLY A 249 -9.20 3.79 10.79
N LEU A 250 -9.96 3.51 11.85
CA LEU A 250 -9.62 3.88 13.23
C LEU A 250 -8.45 3.06 13.76
N ILE A 251 -8.37 1.77 13.43
CA ILE A 251 -7.20 0.93 13.77
C ILE A 251 -5.95 1.50 13.12
N ASN A 252 -5.99 1.80 11.82
CA ASN A 252 -4.85 2.41 11.12
C ASN A 252 -4.44 3.76 11.74
N ALA A 253 -5.41 4.61 12.09
CA ALA A 253 -5.14 5.88 12.73
C ALA A 253 -4.58 5.71 14.16
N ALA A 254 -5.01 4.68 14.90
CA ALA A 254 -4.45 4.33 16.20
C ALA A 254 -3.00 3.84 16.08
N HIS A 255 -2.66 3.07 15.03
CA HIS A 255 -1.28 2.70 14.72
C HIS A 255 -0.40 3.93 14.47
N ASN A 256 -0.88 4.89 13.67
CA ASN A 256 -0.16 6.15 13.45
C ASN A 256 0.05 6.91 14.77
N ALA A 257 -1.00 7.02 15.61
CA ALA A 257 -0.88 7.66 16.92
C ALA A 257 0.12 6.94 17.85
N ALA A 258 0.23 5.61 17.73
CA ALA A 258 1.27 4.85 18.42
C ALA A 258 2.67 5.19 17.90
N GLY A 259 2.84 5.33 16.58
CA GLY A 259 4.09 5.79 15.96
C GLY A 259 4.50 7.18 16.45
N ASP A 260 3.59 8.15 16.40
CA ASP A 260 3.82 9.51 16.90
C ASP A 260 4.21 9.50 18.39
N ALA A 261 3.52 8.69 19.19
CA ALA A 261 3.85 8.53 20.60
C ALA A 261 5.21 7.86 20.81
N ALA A 262 5.59 6.89 19.97
CA ALA A 262 6.90 6.24 20.03
C ALA A 262 8.04 7.21 19.70
N GLU A 263 7.87 8.04 18.67
CA GLU A 263 8.85 9.07 18.28
C GLU A 263 9.08 10.11 19.39
N ALA A 264 8.05 10.40 20.18
CA ALA A 264 8.11 11.35 21.29
C ALA A 264 8.79 10.79 22.55
N ILE A 265 9.05 9.48 22.64
CA ILE A 265 9.68 8.88 23.82
C ILE A 265 11.20 9.03 23.73
N GLU A 266 11.78 9.63 24.77
CA GLU A 266 13.23 9.76 24.94
C GLU A 266 13.71 8.97 26.16
N ASP A 267 14.78 8.19 25.99
CA ASP A 267 15.42 7.46 27.08
C ASP A 267 16.90 7.14 26.76
N PRO A 268 17.87 7.79 27.44
CA PRO A 268 17.70 8.87 28.42
C PRO A 268 17.19 10.17 27.76
N PRO A 269 16.77 11.19 28.54
CA PRO A 269 16.29 12.47 28.00
C PRO A 269 17.24 13.06 26.95
N GLY A 270 16.68 13.51 25.82
CA GLY A 270 17.40 14.01 24.66
C GLY A 270 17.88 12.93 23.68
N THR A 271 17.56 11.64 23.90
CA THR A 271 17.89 10.53 23.00
C THR A 271 16.63 9.76 22.63
N PRO A 272 16.21 9.72 21.35
CA PRO A 272 15.02 8.96 20.94
C PRO A 272 15.15 7.49 21.32
N ILE A 273 14.14 6.94 21.97
CA ILE A 273 14.22 5.60 22.60
C ILE A 273 14.54 4.49 21.59
N MET A 274 14.07 4.64 20.35
CA MET A 274 14.30 3.69 19.26
C MET A 274 15.80 3.51 18.94
N THR A 275 16.63 4.53 19.19
CA THR A 275 18.09 4.45 18.96
C THR A 275 18.80 3.54 19.96
N GLY A 276 18.16 3.22 21.10
CA GLY A 276 18.70 2.32 22.12
C GLY A 276 18.53 0.84 21.77
N LEU A 277 17.69 0.51 20.78
CA LEU A 277 17.50 -0.87 20.33
C LEU A 277 18.74 -1.39 19.60
N SER A 278 19.01 -2.68 19.72
CA SER A 278 20.04 -3.34 18.93
C SER A 278 19.67 -3.31 17.44
N PRO A 279 20.66 -3.23 16.53
CA PRO A 279 20.39 -3.16 15.09
C PRO A 279 19.48 -4.29 14.59
N ALA A 280 19.69 -5.52 15.08
CA ALA A 280 18.87 -6.67 14.70
C ALA A 280 17.38 -6.51 15.10
N VAL A 281 17.11 -5.86 16.24
CA VAL A 281 15.73 -5.61 16.70
C VAL A 281 15.11 -4.43 15.96
N GLN A 282 15.86 -3.37 15.68
CA GLN A 282 15.38 -2.23 14.87
C GLN A 282 14.90 -2.70 13.49
N ILE A 283 15.74 -3.48 12.82
CA ILE A 283 15.47 -4.06 11.51
C ILE A 283 14.20 -4.94 11.54
N ALA A 284 14.08 -5.82 12.55
CA ALA A 284 12.90 -6.66 12.71
C ALA A 284 11.61 -5.85 12.93
N ILE A 285 11.71 -4.74 13.67
CA ILE A 285 10.58 -3.82 13.91
C ILE A 285 10.15 -3.12 12.63
N GLU A 286 11.10 -2.55 11.89
CA GLU A 286 10.82 -1.85 10.63
C GLU A 286 10.08 -2.76 9.63
N GLN A 287 10.49 -4.03 9.55
CA GLN A 287 9.84 -5.02 8.68
C GLN A 287 8.44 -5.37 9.14
N ALA A 288 8.29 -5.73 10.41
CA ALA A 288 6.98 -6.08 10.96
C ALA A 288 5.97 -4.93 10.75
N MET A 289 6.40 -3.69 10.97
CA MET A 289 5.56 -2.50 10.79
C MET A 289 5.30 -2.18 9.32
N SER A 290 6.28 -2.32 8.43
CA SER A 290 6.10 -2.10 6.98
C SER A 290 5.08 -3.07 6.39
N THR A 291 5.24 -4.37 6.69
CA THR A 291 4.29 -5.42 6.30
C THR A 291 2.90 -5.15 6.85
N PHE A 292 2.83 -4.79 8.13
CA PHE A 292 1.58 -4.50 8.80
C PHE A 292 0.80 -3.38 8.11
N HIS A 293 1.43 -2.23 7.87
CA HIS A 293 0.78 -1.09 7.23
C HIS A 293 0.31 -1.40 5.81
N LYS A 294 1.10 -2.12 5.01
CA LYS A 294 0.70 -2.54 3.65
C LYS A 294 -0.56 -3.41 3.68
N ARG A 295 -0.63 -4.39 4.58
CA ARG A 295 -1.78 -5.29 4.69
C ARG A 295 -3.05 -4.56 5.16
N ILE A 296 -2.94 -3.65 6.13
CA ILE A 296 -4.06 -2.80 6.53
C ILE A 296 -4.51 -1.91 5.38
N ALA A 297 -3.58 -1.30 4.64
CA ALA A 297 -3.90 -0.47 3.48
C ALA A 297 -4.65 -1.29 2.42
N ILE A 298 -4.23 -2.53 2.15
CA ILE A 298 -4.91 -3.45 1.23
C ILE A 298 -6.36 -3.72 1.66
N VAL A 299 -6.60 -3.98 2.95
CA VAL A 299 -7.96 -4.25 3.43
C VAL A 299 -8.82 -2.98 3.47
N LYS A 300 -8.22 -1.82 3.77
CA LYS A 300 -8.89 -0.53 3.61
C LYS A 300 -9.30 -0.30 2.15
N VAL A 301 -8.41 -0.56 1.19
CA VAL A 301 -8.70 -0.52 -0.25
C VAL A 301 -9.86 -1.46 -0.59
N SER A 302 -9.80 -2.72 -0.14
CA SER A 302 -10.87 -3.70 -0.33
C SER A 302 -12.23 -3.18 0.15
N GLY A 303 -12.31 -2.68 1.38
CA GLY A 303 -13.54 -2.18 1.97
C GLY A 303 -14.08 -0.91 1.30
N GLU A 304 -13.23 0.08 1.05
CA GLU A 304 -13.63 1.36 0.48
C GLU A 304 -14.01 1.24 -1.01
N TYR A 305 -13.22 0.50 -1.80
CA TYR A 305 -13.54 0.29 -3.22
C TYR A 305 -14.74 -0.63 -3.39
N ASN A 306 -14.94 -1.66 -2.57
CA ASN A 306 -16.14 -2.49 -2.68
C ASN A 306 -17.42 -1.67 -2.38
N LYS A 307 -17.39 -0.79 -1.37
CA LYS A 307 -18.48 0.16 -1.11
C LYS A 307 -18.69 1.11 -2.28
N ALA A 308 -17.62 1.66 -2.85
CA ALA A 308 -17.69 2.57 -3.99
C ALA A 308 -18.24 1.90 -5.27
N LEU A 309 -17.74 0.72 -5.60
CA LEU A 309 -18.21 -0.11 -6.71
C LEU A 309 -19.70 -0.42 -6.55
N ALA A 310 -20.14 -0.83 -5.35
CA ALA A 310 -21.54 -1.08 -5.07
C ALA A 310 -22.41 0.18 -5.22
N ALA A 311 -21.95 1.35 -4.75
CA ALA A 311 -22.69 2.61 -4.85
C ALA A 311 -22.90 3.10 -6.29
N LEU A 312 -22.00 2.71 -7.22
CA LEU A 312 -22.14 2.99 -8.65
C LEU A 312 -22.66 1.79 -9.45
N ASN A 313 -23.33 0.84 -8.78
CA ASN A 313 -24.01 -0.30 -9.39
C ASN A 313 -23.10 -1.28 -10.15
N ALA A 314 -21.86 -1.47 -9.70
CA ALA A 314 -21.03 -2.58 -10.20
C ALA A 314 -21.74 -3.92 -9.98
N SER A 315 -21.59 -4.83 -10.95
CA SER A 315 -22.12 -6.18 -10.88
C SER A 315 -21.49 -6.98 -9.71
N GLY A 316 -22.13 -8.10 -9.35
CA GLY A 316 -21.56 -9.04 -8.39
C GLY A 316 -20.19 -9.57 -8.85
N ASP A 317 -20.06 -9.86 -10.15
CA ASP A 317 -18.85 -10.46 -10.73
C ASP A 317 -17.69 -9.46 -10.81
N GLU A 318 -17.94 -8.19 -11.14
CA GLU A 318 -16.93 -7.14 -11.07
C GLU A 318 -16.42 -6.95 -9.63
N ARG A 319 -17.32 -6.90 -8.65
CA ARG A 319 -16.93 -6.76 -7.23
C ARG A 319 -16.15 -7.98 -6.74
N ASN A 320 -16.58 -9.19 -7.08
CA ASN A 320 -15.90 -10.41 -6.68
C ASN A 320 -14.49 -10.50 -7.28
N ARG A 321 -14.31 -10.15 -8.57
CA ARG A 321 -12.98 -10.11 -9.21
C ARG A 321 -12.08 -9.05 -8.58
N PHE A 322 -12.60 -7.87 -8.31
CA PHE A 322 -11.84 -6.83 -7.63
C PHE A 322 -11.39 -7.28 -6.22
N LEU A 323 -12.31 -7.84 -5.43
CA LEU A 323 -11.98 -8.36 -4.09
C LEU A 323 -10.98 -9.52 -4.13
N ALA A 324 -11.09 -10.41 -5.11
CA ALA A 324 -10.13 -11.49 -5.32
C ALA A 324 -8.74 -10.93 -5.66
N ALA A 325 -8.63 -10.00 -6.62
CA ALA A 325 -7.36 -9.36 -6.97
C ALA A 325 -6.69 -8.68 -5.76
N VAL A 326 -7.48 -7.99 -4.94
CA VAL A 326 -7.00 -7.34 -3.70
C VAL A 326 -6.59 -8.36 -2.63
N SER A 327 -7.23 -9.53 -2.56
CA SER A 327 -6.82 -10.62 -1.66
C SER A 327 -5.54 -11.31 -2.15
N ASP A 328 -5.42 -11.52 -3.46
CA ASP A 328 -4.28 -12.19 -4.07
C ASP A 328 -3.01 -11.36 -3.92
N VAL A 329 -3.10 -10.04 -4.07
CA VAL A 329 -1.94 -9.15 -3.87
C VAL A 329 -1.45 -9.15 -2.42
N ALA A 330 -2.36 -9.20 -1.43
CA ALA A 330 -1.96 -9.33 -0.01
C ALA A 330 -1.22 -10.64 0.24
N THR A 331 -1.74 -11.73 -0.32
CA THR A 331 -1.13 -13.06 -0.21
C THR A 331 0.24 -13.09 -0.87
N ALA A 332 0.36 -12.55 -2.08
CA ALA A 332 1.59 -12.54 -2.85
C ALA A 332 2.66 -11.62 -2.22
N MET A 333 2.27 -10.44 -1.70
CA MET A 333 3.19 -9.60 -0.92
C MET A 333 3.71 -10.34 0.32
N GLY A 334 2.83 -11.03 1.04
CA GLY A 334 3.22 -11.87 2.17
C GLY A 334 4.20 -12.98 1.78
N ALA A 335 4.02 -13.60 0.62
CA ALA A 335 4.94 -14.62 0.11
C ALA A 335 6.33 -14.05 -0.22
N VAL A 336 6.41 -12.86 -0.83
CA VAL A 336 7.68 -12.16 -1.08
C VAL A 336 8.38 -11.88 0.25
N GLU A 337 7.67 -11.37 1.25
CA GLU A 337 8.26 -11.10 2.57
C GLU A 337 8.79 -12.37 3.24
N SER A 338 8.04 -13.47 3.14
CA SER A 338 8.45 -14.80 3.61
C SER A 338 9.73 -15.26 2.92
N GLN A 339 9.77 -15.17 1.60
CA GLN A 339 10.88 -15.62 0.77
C GLN A 339 12.18 -14.85 1.06
N TYR A 340 12.09 -13.55 1.32
CA TYR A 340 13.25 -12.68 1.54
C TYR A 340 13.48 -12.35 3.02
N ALA A 341 12.83 -13.06 3.96
CA ALA A 341 12.94 -12.83 5.40
C ALA A 341 14.40 -12.80 5.91
N GLY A 342 15.30 -13.60 5.33
CA GLY A 342 16.72 -13.59 5.70
C GLY A 342 17.46 -12.31 5.30
N PHE A 343 17.13 -11.72 4.15
CA PHE A 343 17.71 -10.44 3.68
C PHE A 343 17.37 -9.34 4.65
N TYR A 344 16.12 -9.38 5.08
CA TYR A 344 15.57 -8.50 6.05
C TYR A 344 16.31 -8.61 7.39
N VAL A 345 16.67 -9.79 7.89
CA VAL A 345 17.41 -9.90 9.18
C VAL A 345 18.87 -9.45 9.08
N ASP A 346 19.59 -9.88 8.04
CA ASP A 346 20.99 -9.51 7.78
C ASP A 346 21.20 -9.44 6.27
N PRO A 347 21.12 -8.23 5.67
CA PRO A 347 21.21 -8.07 4.23
C PRO A 347 22.51 -8.62 3.65
N GLN A 348 23.62 -8.48 4.39
CA GLN A 348 24.93 -8.92 3.93
C GLN A 348 25.06 -10.44 4.01
N ALA A 349 24.68 -11.04 5.13
CA ALA A 349 24.73 -12.50 5.25
C ALA A 349 23.77 -13.20 4.29
N TYR A 350 22.61 -12.60 4.02
CA TYR A 350 21.70 -13.11 3.01
C TYR A 350 22.30 -13.04 1.61
N ALA A 351 22.89 -11.90 1.24
CA ALA A 351 23.54 -11.73 -0.07
C ALA A 351 24.66 -12.75 -0.27
N ASP A 352 25.46 -12.98 0.78
CA ASP A 352 26.53 -13.98 0.78
C ASP A 352 25.97 -15.41 0.64
N ALA A 353 24.87 -15.73 1.35
CA ALA A 353 24.24 -17.05 1.32
C ALA A 353 23.49 -17.37 0.02
N HIS A 354 23.00 -16.35 -0.69
CA HIS A 354 22.18 -16.49 -1.91
C HIS A 354 22.96 -16.22 -3.20
N ASN A 355 24.29 -16.06 -3.12
CA ASN A 355 25.17 -15.76 -4.26
C ASN A 355 24.71 -14.54 -5.08
N SER A 356 23.98 -13.59 -4.49
CA SER A 356 23.49 -12.39 -5.17
C SER A 356 24.62 -11.41 -5.50
N GLY A 357 25.81 -11.60 -4.92
CA GLY A 357 27.02 -10.83 -5.19
C GLY A 357 27.21 -9.65 -4.24
N ASP A 358 26.15 -8.86 -3.99
CA ASP A 358 26.11 -7.81 -2.98
C ASP A 358 24.66 -7.51 -2.51
N VAL A 359 24.54 -6.66 -1.49
CA VAL A 359 23.25 -6.21 -0.92
C VAL A 359 22.37 -5.52 -1.96
N ALA A 360 22.96 -4.77 -2.91
CA ALA A 360 22.21 -4.03 -3.91
C ALA A 360 21.54 -4.97 -4.92
N ALA A 361 22.21 -6.07 -5.29
CA ALA A 361 21.64 -7.11 -6.14
C ALA A 361 20.50 -7.86 -5.45
N ALA A 362 20.68 -8.27 -4.19
CA ALA A 362 19.61 -8.92 -3.42
C ALA A 362 18.39 -8.00 -3.25
N GLN A 363 18.60 -6.70 -3.08
CA GLN A 363 17.51 -5.73 -3.04
C GLN A 363 16.84 -5.52 -4.40
N ALA A 364 17.60 -5.55 -5.51
CA ALA A 364 17.01 -5.49 -6.85
C ALA A 364 16.10 -6.71 -7.13
N ASP A 365 16.45 -7.90 -6.61
CA ASP A 365 15.62 -9.09 -6.70
C ASP A 365 14.31 -8.94 -5.92
N ILE A 366 14.38 -8.36 -4.71
CA ILE A 366 13.20 -8.03 -3.89
C ILE A 366 12.29 -7.03 -4.61
N ASP A 367 12.88 -5.96 -5.14
CA ASP A 367 12.14 -4.93 -5.88
C ASP A 367 11.46 -5.55 -7.10
N ALA A 368 12.15 -6.42 -7.84
CA ALA A 368 11.59 -7.15 -8.97
C ALA A 368 10.42 -8.06 -8.53
N ALA A 369 10.54 -8.78 -7.41
CA ALA A 369 9.46 -9.62 -6.88
C ALA A 369 8.21 -8.79 -6.54
N TYR A 370 8.37 -7.64 -5.87
CA TYR A 370 7.23 -6.74 -5.62
C TYR A 370 6.64 -6.13 -6.90
N GLN A 371 7.46 -5.81 -7.90
CA GLN A 371 6.95 -5.36 -9.21
C GLN A 371 6.14 -6.45 -9.91
N THR A 372 6.55 -7.71 -9.83
CA THR A 372 5.76 -8.84 -10.33
C THR A 372 4.40 -8.91 -9.65
N VAL A 373 4.37 -8.86 -8.31
CA VAL A 373 3.12 -8.86 -7.54
C VAL A 373 2.19 -7.71 -7.95
N TRP A 374 2.76 -6.51 -8.18
CA TRP A 374 1.98 -5.36 -8.64
C TRP A 374 1.44 -5.52 -10.07
N ASN A 375 2.25 -6.06 -10.98
CA ASN A 375 1.82 -6.32 -12.36
C ASN A 375 0.71 -7.38 -12.42
N ASP A 376 0.80 -8.42 -11.59
CA ASP A 376 -0.23 -9.44 -11.45
C ASP A 376 -1.53 -8.83 -10.93
N PHE A 377 -1.45 -7.97 -9.91
CA PHE A 377 -2.60 -7.22 -9.41
C PHE A 377 -3.27 -6.34 -10.46
N MET A 378 -2.47 -5.58 -11.22
CA MET A 378 -2.99 -4.74 -12.32
C MET A 378 -3.67 -5.57 -13.40
N THR A 379 -3.13 -6.76 -13.70
CA THR A 379 -3.72 -7.71 -14.65
C THR A 379 -5.03 -8.29 -14.11
N ALA A 380 -5.06 -8.70 -12.85
CA ALA A 380 -6.24 -9.28 -12.20
C ALA A 380 -7.39 -8.26 -12.04
N MET A 381 -7.07 -6.97 -11.92
CA MET A 381 -8.06 -5.89 -11.89
C MET A 381 -8.58 -5.45 -13.26
N ALA A 382 -8.03 -5.97 -14.36
CA ALA A 382 -8.50 -5.61 -15.70
C ALA A 382 -9.95 -6.06 -15.91
N SER A 383 -10.74 -5.20 -16.53
CA SER A 383 -12.12 -5.54 -16.92
C SER A 383 -12.11 -6.57 -18.05
N THR A 384 -13.14 -7.41 -18.14
CA THR A 384 -13.26 -8.34 -19.27
C THR A 384 -13.60 -7.57 -20.55
N ASP A 385 -13.42 -8.21 -21.70
CA ASP A 385 -13.89 -7.62 -22.97
C ASP A 385 -15.41 -7.40 -22.95
N ASP A 386 -16.19 -8.28 -22.29
CA ASP A 386 -17.64 -8.10 -22.14
C ASP A 386 -17.98 -6.86 -21.30
N ASP A 387 -17.24 -6.59 -20.21
CA ASP A 387 -17.42 -5.38 -19.40
C ASP A 387 -17.13 -4.12 -20.25
N ILE A 388 -16.08 -4.15 -21.06
CA ILE A 388 -15.70 -3.03 -21.95
C ILE A 388 -16.75 -2.82 -23.04
N ILE A 389 -17.30 -3.89 -23.63
CA ILE A 389 -18.38 -3.81 -24.61
C ILE A 389 -19.61 -3.20 -23.97
N ALA A 390 -20.05 -3.70 -22.81
CA ALA A 390 -21.22 -3.18 -22.09
C ALA A 390 -21.05 -1.71 -21.69
N MET A 391 -19.89 -1.32 -21.20
CA MET A 391 -19.55 0.08 -20.90
C MET A 391 -19.61 0.94 -22.17
N THR A 392 -19.05 0.46 -23.28
CA THR A 392 -19.04 1.18 -24.57
C THR A 392 -20.47 1.41 -25.09
N GLU A 393 -21.33 0.41 -25.01
CA GLU A 393 -22.75 0.53 -25.39
C GLU A 393 -23.48 1.59 -24.58
N LYS A 394 -23.26 1.64 -23.26
CA LYS A 394 -23.83 2.66 -22.38
C LYS A 394 -23.32 4.06 -22.69
N VAL A 395 -22.03 4.21 -22.99
CA VAL A 395 -21.45 5.49 -23.40
C VAL A 395 -22.06 5.96 -24.73
N VAL A 396 -22.14 5.08 -25.72
CA VAL A 396 -22.75 5.39 -27.02
C VAL A 396 -24.21 5.83 -26.84
N ALA A 397 -24.99 5.09 -26.04
CA ALA A 397 -26.38 5.41 -25.77
C ALA A 397 -26.54 6.72 -24.99
N GLY A 398 -25.80 6.90 -23.90
CA GLY A 398 -25.91 8.06 -23.01
C GLY A 398 -25.46 9.37 -23.66
N PHE A 399 -24.36 9.34 -24.40
CA PHE A 399 -23.80 10.52 -25.07
C PHE A 399 -24.29 10.71 -26.51
N ARG A 400 -25.16 9.80 -27.00
CA ARG A 400 -25.75 9.82 -28.34
C ARG A 400 -24.70 9.81 -29.46
N PHE A 401 -23.64 9.05 -29.27
CA PHE A 401 -22.66 8.83 -30.32
C PHE A 401 -23.26 7.97 -31.44
N SER A 402 -22.86 8.25 -32.67
CA SER A 402 -23.12 7.37 -33.81
C SER A 402 -22.22 6.13 -33.72
N PRO A 403 -22.66 4.98 -34.26
CA PRO A 403 -21.83 3.77 -34.31
C PRO A 403 -20.44 4.07 -34.91
N GLY A 404 -19.39 3.70 -34.19
CA GLY A 404 -17.99 3.89 -34.62
C GLY A 404 -17.36 5.26 -34.32
N GLN A 405 -18.05 6.16 -33.60
CA GLN A 405 -17.47 7.45 -33.20
C GLN A 405 -16.49 7.38 -32.02
N LEU A 406 -16.52 6.30 -31.24
CA LEU A 406 -15.54 6.12 -30.18
C LEU A 406 -14.17 5.76 -30.79
N PRO A 407 -13.06 6.28 -30.23
CA PRO A 407 -11.72 5.94 -30.70
C PRO A 407 -11.48 4.43 -30.71
N GLY A 408 -10.74 3.94 -31.71
CA GLY A 408 -10.30 2.55 -31.72
C GLY A 408 -9.51 2.22 -30.45
N GLY A 409 -9.98 1.23 -29.68
CA GLY A 409 -9.39 0.88 -28.39
C GLY A 409 -9.95 1.66 -27.18
N PHE A 410 -11.08 2.35 -27.30
CA PHE A 410 -11.80 2.89 -26.14
C PHE A 410 -12.07 1.79 -25.10
N GLY A 411 -11.78 2.06 -23.82
CA GLY A 411 -11.79 1.02 -22.79
C GLY A 411 -10.48 0.23 -22.65
N LYS A 412 -9.41 0.60 -23.38
CA LYS A 412 -8.09 -0.02 -23.30
C LYS A 412 -6.99 1.02 -23.06
N PHE A 413 -5.86 0.60 -22.47
CA PHE A 413 -4.63 1.37 -22.37
C PHE A 413 -3.45 0.53 -22.86
N MET A 414 -2.33 1.17 -23.17
CA MET A 414 -1.08 0.49 -23.50
C MET A 414 -0.23 0.39 -22.25
N ASN A 415 0.11 -0.83 -21.82
CA ASN A 415 1.00 -1.03 -20.68
C ASN A 415 2.47 -0.71 -21.05
N SER A 416 3.38 -0.81 -20.09
CA SER A 416 4.83 -0.56 -20.28
C SER A 416 5.49 -1.50 -21.29
N GLU A 417 4.87 -2.64 -21.57
CA GLU A 417 5.34 -3.63 -22.54
C GLU A 417 4.78 -3.39 -23.96
N GLY A 418 3.98 -2.33 -24.13
CA GLY A 418 3.32 -2.02 -25.40
C GLY A 418 2.17 -2.96 -25.73
N GLN A 419 1.60 -3.64 -24.73
CA GLN A 419 0.41 -4.47 -24.90
C GLN A 419 -0.85 -3.64 -24.65
N SER A 420 -1.88 -3.86 -25.47
CA SER A 420 -3.20 -3.29 -25.24
C SER A 420 -3.92 -4.11 -24.18
N VAL A 421 -4.22 -3.48 -23.04
CA VAL A 421 -4.89 -4.09 -21.89
C VAL A 421 -6.17 -3.32 -21.58
N ASN A 422 -7.19 -4.02 -21.10
CA ASN A 422 -8.47 -3.40 -20.76
C ASN A 422 -8.32 -2.48 -19.54
N TRP A 423 -9.18 -1.47 -19.46
CA TRP A 423 -9.26 -0.60 -18.31
C TRP A 423 -9.55 -1.39 -17.02
N PRO A 424 -9.05 -0.92 -15.87
CA PRO A 424 -9.32 -1.57 -14.60
C PRO A 424 -10.80 -1.44 -14.21
N ILE A 425 -11.31 -2.41 -13.45
CA ILE A 425 -12.72 -2.50 -13.03
C ILE A 425 -13.26 -1.16 -12.46
N PRO A 426 -12.56 -0.45 -11.54
CA PRO A 426 -13.02 0.85 -11.05
C PRO A 426 -13.31 1.88 -12.16
N GLN A 427 -12.44 1.97 -13.16
CA GLN A 427 -12.57 2.92 -14.26
C GLN A 427 -13.73 2.54 -15.19
N THR A 428 -13.84 1.25 -15.52
CA THR A 428 -14.94 0.73 -16.36
C THR A 428 -16.30 0.94 -15.69
N VAL A 429 -16.41 0.65 -14.39
CA VAL A 429 -17.64 0.87 -13.61
C VAL A 429 -18.01 2.35 -13.57
N MET A 430 -17.05 3.25 -13.32
CA MET A 430 -17.33 4.69 -13.29
C MET A 430 -17.84 5.20 -14.65
N VAL A 431 -17.16 4.85 -15.75
CA VAL A 431 -17.57 5.29 -17.09
C VAL A 431 -18.90 4.66 -17.51
N SER A 432 -19.14 3.40 -17.15
CA SER A 432 -20.40 2.68 -17.36
C SER A 432 -21.55 3.38 -16.62
N TRP A 433 -21.35 3.72 -15.34
CA TRP A 433 -22.32 4.47 -14.54
C TRP A 433 -22.62 5.85 -15.13
N LEU A 434 -21.61 6.57 -15.63
CA LEU A 434 -21.80 7.86 -16.28
C LEU A 434 -22.63 7.71 -17.57
N GLY A 435 -22.39 6.66 -18.37
CA GLY A 435 -23.20 6.33 -19.54
C GLY A 435 -24.67 6.11 -19.18
N ASP A 436 -24.93 5.31 -18.15
CA ASP A 436 -26.29 5.07 -17.63
C ASP A 436 -26.95 6.38 -17.15
N LEU A 437 -26.21 7.20 -16.39
CA LEU A 437 -26.67 8.49 -15.89
C LEU A 437 -27.16 9.39 -17.03
N MET A 438 -26.34 9.52 -18.08
CA MET A 438 -26.67 10.35 -19.25
C MET A 438 -27.85 9.75 -20.05
N SER A 439 -27.92 8.42 -20.16
CA SER A 439 -29.03 7.73 -20.85
C SER A 439 -30.38 7.96 -20.15
N GLY A 440 -30.37 8.09 -18.81
CA GLY A 440 -31.54 8.38 -17.99
C GLY A 440 -32.00 9.85 -18.03
N GLY A 441 -31.35 10.70 -18.84
CA GLY A 441 -31.60 12.15 -18.86
C GLY A 441 -30.95 12.89 -17.68
N GLY A 442 -29.97 12.25 -17.03
CA GLY A 442 -29.20 12.84 -15.96
C GLY A 442 -28.25 13.94 -16.40
N THR A 443 -27.54 14.51 -15.43
CA THR A 443 -26.51 15.54 -15.64
C THR A 443 -25.31 15.24 -14.77
N PHE A 444 -24.13 15.66 -15.20
CA PHE A 444 -22.89 15.60 -14.43
C PHE A 444 -22.10 16.88 -14.72
N SER A 445 -21.65 17.57 -13.68
CA SER A 445 -20.95 18.85 -13.76
C SER A 445 -19.89 18.98 -12.67
N TYR A 446 -18.72 19.47 -13.08
CA TYR A 446 -17.56 19.71 -12.22
C TYR A 446 -16.67 20.85 -12.74
N LEU A 447 -16.54 21.03 -14.06
CA LEU A 447 -15.62 21.96 -14.74
C LEU A 447 -15.81 23.43 -14.33
N ASN A 448 -17.00 23.84 -13.93
CA ASN A 448 -17.26 25.20 -13.44
C ASN A 448 -17.00 25.37 -11.93
N ASN A 449 -16.74 24.27 -11.23
CA ASN A 449 -16.50 24.20 -9.78
C ASN A 449 -15.16 23.50 -9.49
N ARG A 450 -14.14 23.70 -10.34
CA ARG A 450 -12.87 22.98 -10.20
C ARG A 450 -12.17 23.24 -8.87
N ASP A 451 -11.24 22.36 -8.56
CA ASP A 451 -10.35 22.57 -7.44
C ASP A 451 -9.30 23.64 -7.74
N ASP A 452 -8.93 24.40 -6.73
CA ASP A 452 -7.96 25.50 -6.82
C ASP A 452 -6.56 25.11 -6.34
N THR A 453 -6.34 23.84 -6.01
CA THR A 453 -5.01 23.30 -5.68
C THR A 453 -3.99 23.73 -6.73
N THR A 454 -2.86 24.28 -6.29
CA THR A 454 -1.79 24.71 -7.19
C THR A 454 -1.16 23.49 -7.84
N ILE A 455 -0.96 23.53 -9.17
CA ILE A 455 -0.21 22.48 -9.88
C ILE A 455 1.25 22.53 -9.36
N PRO A 456 1.78 21.43 -8.78
CA PRO A 456 3.15 21.44 -8.26
C PRO A 456 4.18 21.73 -9.36
N GLU A 457 5.25 22.46 -9.02
CA GLU A 457 6.23 22.93 -10.01
C GLU A 457 6.94 21.78 -10.76
N TRP A 458 7.08 20.63 -10.10
CA TRP A 458 7.71 19.44 -10.68
C TRP A 458 6.85 18.75 -11.74
N VAL A 459 5.55 19.07 -11.82
CA VAL A 459 4.62 18.56 -12.83
C VAL A 459 4.81 19.34 -14.13
N LYS A 460 5.83 18.94 -14.89
CA LYS A 460 6.27 19.64 -16.10
C LYS A 460 5.42 19.42 -17.35
N TRP A 461 4.46 18.49 -17.31
CA TRP A 461 3.62 18.14 -18.45
C TRP A 461 2.21 18.77 -18.41
N MET A 462 1.87 19.47 -17.33
CA MET A 462 0.56 20.14 -17.18
C MET A 462 0.71 21.65 -17.44
N GLY A 463 0.33 22.06 -18.65
CA GLY A 463 0.41 23.46 -19.06
C GLY A 463 0.34 23.64 -20.56
N ASN A 464 0.52 24.89 -20.96
CA ASN A 464 0.43 25.32 -22.34
C ASN A 464 1.76 25.93 -22.78
N CYS A 465 2.26 25.51 -23.93
CA CYS A 465 3.39 26.17 -24.58
C CYS A 465 2.89 27.33 -25.44
N THR A 466 3.22 28.55 -25.03
CA THR A 466 2.97 29.76 -25.81
C THR A 466 4.22 30.07 -26.62
N LYS A 467 4.12 29.93 -27.95
CA LYS A 467 5.19 29.88 -28.98
C LYS A 467 5.77 28.49 -29.20
N ALA A 468 5.44 27.86 -30.33
CA ALA A 468 6.44 27.06 -31.03
C ALA A 468 7.39 28.04 -31.73
N ALA A 469 8.70 27.80 -31.70
CA ALA A 469 9.66 28.55 -32.51
C ALA A 469 9.14 28.80 -33.92
N ASP A 470 9.49 29.97 -34.46
CA ASP A 470 9.42 30.25 -35.89
C ASP A 470 9.80 29.00 -36.67
N PHE A 471 8.84 28.37 -37.36
CA PHE A 471 9.17 27.38 -38.38
C PHE A 471 9.87 28.05 -39.58
N ALA A 472 10.02 29.38 -39.57
CA ALA A 472 10.71 30.15 -40.59
C ALA A 472 12.12 29.64 -40.96
N PRO A 473 13.02 29.25 -40.03
CA PRO A 473 14.33 28.68 -40.38
C PRO A 473 14.21 27.30 -41.04
N VAL A 474 13.23 26.48 -40.64
CA VAL A 474 12.95 25.17 -41.26
C VAL A 474 12.36 25.36 -42.66
N CYS A 475 11.37 26.25 -42.83
CA CYS A 475 10.84 26.63 -44.13
C CYS A 475 11.95 27.19 -45.04
N ALA A 476 12.84 28.01 -44.50
CA ALA A 476 13.95 28.62 -45.24
C ALA A 476 14.96 27.58 -45.75
N GLN A 477 15.18 26.46 -45.06
CA GLN A 477 16.01 25.35 -45.58
C GLN A 477 15.44 24.74 -46.87
N PHE A 478 14.12 24.83 -47.06
CA PHE A 478 13.43 24.40 -48.28
C PHE A 478 13.14 25.55 -49.25
N GLY A 479 13.67 26.75 -49.01
CA GLY A 479 13.42 27.95 -49.83
C GLY A 479 12.00 28.52 -49.68
N LEU A 480 11.29 28.18 -48.60
CA LEU A 480 9.93 28.59 -48.30
C LEU A 480 9.91 29.64 -47.19
N THR A 481 8.86 30.46 -47.14
CA THR A 481 8.61 31.47 -46.11
C THR A 481 7.50 30.98 -45.19
N TRP A 482 7.65 31.11 -43.88
CA TRP A 482 6.57 30.81 -42.94
C TRP A 482 5.56 31.98 -42.91
N ASP A 483 4.29 31.75 -43.24
CA ASP A 483 3.25 32.80 -43.25
C ASP A 483 2.53 32.98 -41.90
N GLY A 484 2.98 32.26 -40.87
CA GLY A 484 2.34 32.21 -39.55
C GLY A 484 1.61 30.90 -39.28
N ASN A 485 1.20 30.17 -40.32
CA ASN A 485 0.53 28.86 -40.20
C ASN A 485 1.11 27.77 -41.11
N ASN A 486 1.76 28.11 -42.22
CA ASN A 486 2.33 27.16 -43.20
C ASN A 486 3.67 27.62 -43.78
N CYS A 487 4.50 26.68 -44.27
CA CYS A 487 5.63 27.00 -45.13
C CYS A 487 5.13 27.22 -46.57
N VAL A 488 5.23 28.45 -47.08
CA VAL A 488 4.75 28.85 -48.40
C VAL A 488 5.90 29.35 -49.28
N GLY A 489 5.96 28.88 -50.52
CA GLY A 489 6.99 29.30 -51.48
C GLY A 489 6.50 30.45 -52.36
N LEU A 490 7.40 31.37 -52.73
CA LEU A 490 7.15 32.36 -53.79
C LEU A 490 7.74 31.84 -55.11
N GLN A 491 6.92 31.22 -55.97
CA GLN A 491 6.98 31.13 -57.46
C GLN A 491 6.54 29.76 -58.05
N PRO A 492 6.19 29.71 -59.36
CA PRO A 492 5.04 30.33 -60.03
C PRO A 492 3.97 29.25 -60.37
N ASP A 493 3.01 29.61 -61.23
CA ASP A 493 1.87 28.84 -61.77
C ASP A 493 1.70 27.32 -61.46
N GLN A 494 0.45 26.89 -61.35
CA GLN A 494 0.04 25.49 -61.09
C GLN A 494 0.88 24.41 -61.82
N PRO A 495 1.25 24.54 -63.11
CA PRO A 495 2.02 23.53 -63.81
C PRO A 495 3.43 23.29 -63.23
N THR A 496 4.10 24.34 -62.75
CA THR A 496 5.43 24.18 -62.13
C THR A 496 5.35 23.65 -60.70
N CYS A 497 4.29 24.02 -59.97
CA CYS A 497 3.99 23.44 -58.66
C CYS A 497 3.76 21.91 -58.72
N GLU A 498 2.96 21.45 -59.68
CA GLU A 498 2.58 20.04 -59.79
C GLU A 498 3.68 19.16 -60.42
N GLN A 499 4.69 19.76 -61.08
CA GLN A 499 5.85 19.02 -61.60
C GLN A 499 6.79 18.51 -60.50
N ASN A 500 6.78 19.16 -59.33
CA ASN A 500 7.54 18.68 -58.18
C ASN A 500 6.63 17.78 -57.32
N SER A 501 6.96 16.49 -57.26
CA SER A 501 6.17 15.49 -56.53
C SER A 501 6.01 15.83 -55.04
N ALA A 502 6.90 16.67 -54.49
CA ALA A 502 6.80 17.16 -53.11
C ALA A 502 5.69 18.20 -52.88
N PHE A 503 5.01 18.71 -53.91
CA PHE A 503 4.10 19.85 -53.78
C PHE A 503 2.72 19.64 -54.44
N MET A 504 1.71 20.32 -53.90
CA MET A 504 0.33 20.39 -54.39
C MET A 504 -0.14 21.83 -54.51
N TRP A 505 -0.92 22.11 -55.54
CA TRP A 505 -1.49 23.43 -55.77
C TRP A 505 -2.82 23.59 -55.01
N SER A 506 -2.95 24.64 -54.22
CA SER A 506 -4.12 24.92 -53.37
C SER A 506 -5.15 25.88 -54.00
N GLY A 507 -4.99 26.21 -55.28
CA GLY A 507 -5.81 27.16 -56.01
C GLY A 507 -5.22 28.57 -56.09
N SER A 508 -4.44 28.99 -55.10
CA SER A 508 -3.71 30.27 -55.14
C SER A 508 -2.21 30.15 -54.88
N ASN A 509 -1.78 29.10 -54.17
CA ASN A 509 -0.39 28.93 -53.71
C ASN A 509 0.06 27.47 -53.88
N CYS A 510 1.36 27.27 -54.02
CA CYS A 510 1.99 25.94 -54.01
C CYS A 510 2.30 25.53 -52.56
N GLN A 511 1.79 24.38 -52.11
CA GLN A 511 1.94 23.82 -50.77
C GLN A 511 2.70 22.49 -50.83
N VAL A 512 3.43 22.09 -49.78
CA VAL A 512 4.07 20.75 -49.74
C VAL A 512 2.97 19.68 -49.55
N ARG A 513 3.01 18.57 -50.31
CA ARG A 513 2.10 17.44 -50.11
C ARG A 513 2.33 16.80 -48.74
N ALA A 514 1.24 16.54 -48.01
CA ALA A 514 1.27 15.92 -46.69
C ALA A 514 2.04 14.58 -46.65
N GLU A 515 2.02 13.84 -47.76
CA GLU A 515 2.67 12.54 -47.94
C GLU A 515 4.21 12.64 -48.04
N MET A 516 4.71 13.77 -48.55
CA MET A 516 6.14 14.02 -48.80
C MET A 516 6.86 14.55 -47.56
N LEU A 517 6.11 14.98 -46.55
CA LEU A 517 6.65 15.29 -45.22
C LEU A 517 6.96 14.01 -44.43
N GLY A 518 6.44 12.85 -44.85
CA GLY A 518 6.68 11.56 -44.21
C GLY A 518 6.22 11.49 -42.75
N SER A 519 6.16 10.28 -42.19
CA SER A 519 6.03 10.07 -40.74
C SER A 519 7.24 10.61 -39.95
N SER A 520 8.22 11.22 -40.61
CA SER A 520 9.47 11.76 -40.06
C SER A 520 9.48 13.28 -39.88
N ALA A 521 8.50 14.04 -40.38
CA ALA A 521 8.43 15.49 -40.13
C ALA A 521 7.90 15.86 -38.74
N CYS A 522 7.04 15.01 -38.15
CA CYS A 522 6.71 15.11 -36.73
C CYS A 522 7.79 14.32 -35.95
N GLN A 523 8.94 14.94 -35.65
CA GLN A 523 9.97 14.28 -34.82
C GLN A 523 9.54 14.25 -33.34
N GLY A 524 9.65 13.07 -32.71
CA GLY A 524 9.31 12.87 -31.29
C GLY A 524 7.84 12.44 -31.06
N PRO A 525 7.29 12.57 -29.84
CA PRO A 525 5.99 12.00 -29.43
C PRO A 525 4.77 12.79 -29.96
N SER A 526 4.82 13.25 -31.21
CA SER A 526 3.72 13.96 -31.86
C SER A 526 2.92 13.03 -32.77
N TYR A 527 1.60 13.25 -32.85
CA TYR A 527 0.74 12.65 -33.88
C TYR A 527 0.14 13.72 -34.77
N TYR A 528 -0.17 13.35 -36.01
CA TYR A 528 -0.77 14.26 -36.98
C TYR A 528 -2.29 14.29 -36.80
N ASP A 529 -2.85 15.47 -36.52
CA ASP A 529 -4.29 15.68 -36.47
C ASP A 529 -4.78 16.06 -37.87
N ALA A 530 -5.47 15.10 -38.50
CA ALA A 530 -6.02 15.24 -39.85
C ALA A 530 -7.11 16.32 -39.97
N SER A 531 -7.76 16.70 -38.87
CA SER A 531 -8.82 17.73 -38.89
C SER A 531 -8.25 19.14 -38.90
N SER A 532 -7.10 19.36 -38.26
CA SER A 532 -6.42 20.67 -38.19
C SER A 532 -5.24 20.82 -39.15
N GLY A 533 -4.77 19.72 -39.75
CA GLY A 533 -3.62 19.69 -40.65
C GLY A 533 -2.27 19.89 -39.95
N LYS A 534 -2.21 19.68 -38.62
CA LYS A 534 -1.05 20.00 -37.77
C LYS A 534 -0.43 18.74 -37.15
N CYS A 535 0.90 18.77 -36.95
CA CYS A 535 1.54 17.88 -35.98
C CYS A 535 1.16 18.37 -34.57
N VAL A 536 0.40 17.57 -33.82
CA VAL A 536 0.05 17.80 -32.43
C VAL A 536 1.01 17.00 -31.56
N LEU A 537 1.86 17.67 -30.78
CA LEU A 537 2.66 17.03 -29.73
C LEU A 537 1.72 16.48 -28.65
N MET A 538 1.63 15.16 -28.50
CA MET A 538 1.06 14.60 -27.27
C MET A 538 2.03 14.92 -26.13
N GLY A 539 1.54 15.65 -25.13
CA GLY A 539 2.35 16.06 -23.98
C GLY A 539 3.46 17.04 -24.37
N GLN A 540 3.11 18.31 -24.55
CA GLN A 540 4.14 19.34 -24.45
C GLN A 540 4.72 19.28 -23.04
N MET A 541 5.96 18.83 -22.90
CA MET A 541 6.68 18.95 -21.64
C MET A 541 7.35 20.33 -21.60
N LYS A 542 7.38 20.97 -20.43
CA LYS A 542 8.04 22.25 -20.17
C LYS A 542 9.43 22.34 -20.82
N ASP A 543 10.21 21.26 -20.74
CA ASP A 543 11.57 21.20 -21.26
C ASP A 543 11.59 21.20 -22.81
N SER A 544 10.67 20.46 -23.46
CA SER A 544 10.51 20.48 -24.92
C SER A 544 9.98 21.83 -25.43
N CYS A 545 9.04 22.44 -24.70
CA CYS A 545 8.52 23.77 -25.01
C CYS A 545 9.64 24.83 -24.93
N SER A 546 10.38 24.84 -23.83
CA SER A 546 11.46 25.81 -23.58
C SER A 546 12.62 25.61 -24.55
N GLY A 547 12.98 24.35 -24.85
CA GLY A 547 14.01 24.01 -25.84
C GLY A 547 13.66 24.45 -27.26
N ALA A 548 12.36 24.53 -27.58
CA ALA A 548 11.85 25.07 -28.84
C ALA A 548 11.62 26.59 -28.80
N GLY A 549 12.22 27.33 -27.87
CA GLY A 549 12.06 28.79 -27.75
C GLY A 549 10.67 29.24 -27.29
N GLY A 550 9.86 28.30 -26.82
CA GLY A 550 8.52 28.54 -26.30
C GLY A 550 8.50 29.03 -24.86
N THR A 551 7.42 29.72 -24.50
CA THR A 551 7.11 30.11 -23.11
C THR A 551 6.08 29.15 -22.53
N TRP A 552 6.53 28.28 -21.63
CA TRP A 552 5.66 27.37 -20.89
C TRP A 552 4.88 28.10 -19.81
N THR A 553 3.56 27.94 -19.80
CA THR A 553 2.68 28.40 -18.72
C THR A 553 1.98 27.21 -18.11
N THR A 554 2.24 26.93 -16.83
CA THR A 554 1.52 25.88 -16.09
C THR A 554 0.03 26.21 -16.05
N ALA A 555 -0.81 25.28 -16.49
CA ALA A 555 -2.24 25.47 -16.62
C ALA A 555 -2.98 24.12 -16.60
N ARG A 556 -4.23 24.14 -16.13
CA ARG A 556 -5.19 23.04 -16.25
C ARG A 556 -5.72 22.97 -17.68
N THR A 557 -6.16 21.79 -18.09
CA THR A 557 -6.83 21.59 -19.38
C THR A 557 -8.26 22.16 -19.34
N ASP A 558 -8.64 23.00 -20.32
CA ASP A 558 -9.99 23.58 -20.40
C ASP A 558 -11.01 22.66 -21.11
N TYR A 559 -10.49 21.61 -21.77
CA TYR A 559 -11.20 20.65 -22.61
C TYR A 559 -12.13 21.32 -23.65
N ALA A 560 -11.87 22.58 -24.03
CA ALA A 560 -12.75 23.36 -24.88
C ALA A 560 -12.83 22.84 -26.32
N SER A 561 -11.83 22.07 -26.75
CA SER A 561 -11.79 21.41 -28.06
C SER A 561 -12.68 20.17 -28.18
N MET A 562 -13.21 19.65 -27.07
CA MET A 562 -14.13 18.52 -27.09
C MET A 562 -15.55 18.96 -27.51
N PRO A 563 -16.30 18.13 -28.27
CA PRO A 563 -17.68 18.44 -28.64
C PRO A 563 -18.56 18.77 -27.44
N ALA A 564 -19.50 19.71 -27.60
CA ALA A 564 -20.37 20.17 -26.53
C ALA A 564 -21.24 19.04 -25.95
N GLU A 565 -21.59 18.06 -26.77
CA GLU A 565 -22.33 16.85 -26.42
C GLU A 565 -21.57 15.96 -25.43
N MET A 566 -20.24 16.12 -25.35
CA MET A 566 -19.38 15.43 -24.38
C MET A 566 -19.22 16.18 -23.06
N GLY A 567 -20.09 17.15 -22.74
CA GLY A 567 -20.01 17.98 -21.53
C GLY A 567 -19.70 17.19 -20.26
N ALA A 568 -20.51 16.17 -19.94
CA ALA A 568 -20.29 15.31 -18.78
C ALA A 568 -18.96 14.54 -18.80
N PHE A 569 -18.43 14.19 -19.98
CA PHE A 569 -17.12 13.56 -20.12
C PHE A 569 -15.99 14.57 -19.91
N ARG A 570 -16.14 15.83 -20.37
CA ARG A 570 -15.22 16.92 -20.07
C ARG A 570 -15.14 17.19 -18.57
N ASP A 571 -16.30 17.19 -17.91
CA ASP A 571 -16.41 17.33 -16.46
C ASP A 571 -15.71 16.18 -15.73
N LEU A 572 -15.84 14.93 -16.21
CA LEU A 572 -15.15 13.78 -15.66
C LEU A 572 -13.62 13.89 -15.82
N LEU A 573 -13.14 14.28 -17.00
CA LEU A 573 -11.71 14.45 -17.24
C LEU A 573 -11.11 15.58 -16.37
N ALA A 574 -11.84 16.69 -16.21
CA ALA A 574 -11.43 17.76 -15.31
C ALA A 574 -11.38 17.32 -13.84
N LEU A 575 -12.32 16.48 -13.41
CA LEU A 575 -12.31 15.88 -12.08
C LEU A 575 -11.09 14.97 -11.89
N GLN A 576 -10.80 14.11 -12.86
CA GLN A 576 -9.62 13.24 -12.85
C GLN A 576 -8.32 14.06 -12.82
N GLU A 577 -8.23 15.13 -13.62
CA GLU A 577 -7.09 16.04 -13.63
C GLU A 577 -6.85 16.67 -12.25
N ASP A 578 -7.90 17.16 -11.59
CA ASP A 578 -7.77 17.77 -10.25
C ASP A 578 -7.41 16.76 -9.16
N ILE A 579 -7.97 15.55 -9.19
CA ILE A 579 -7.57 14.47 -8.26
C ILE A 579 -6.08 14.13 -8.43
N ASN A 580 -5.60 14.04 -9.67
CA ASN A 580 -4.17 13.81 -9.94
C ASN A 580 -3.30 14.97 -9.44
N ILE A 581 -3.72 16.23 -9.60
CA ILE A 581 -3.01 17.39 -9.07
C ILE A 581 -2.87 17.32 -7.55
N ILE A 582 -3.96 16.99 -6.85
CA ILE A 582 -3.96 16.83 -5.39
C ILE A 582 -3.01 15.71 -4.96
N ASP A 583 -2.97 14.60 -5.70
CA ASP A 583 -2.02 13.53 -5.43
C ASP A 583 -0.57 13.96 -5.69
N PHE A 584 -0.29 14.67 -6.78
CA PHE A 584 1.05 15.21 -7.05
C PHE A 584 1.51 16.21 -5.98
N GLU A 585 0.59 16.98 -5.41
CA GLU A 585 0.90 17.88 -4.31
C GLU A 585 1.18 17.10 -3.03
N ARG A 586 0.40 16.06 -2.71
CA ARG A 586 0.73 15.12 -1.63
C ARG A 586 2.15 14.59 -1.81
N MET A 587 2.49 14.16 -3.02
CA MET A 587 3.81 13.63 -3.36
C MET A 587 4.95 14.65 -3.34
N SER A 588 4.65 15.95 -3.23
CA SER A 588 5.67 17.01 -3.29
C SER A 588 6.63 17.01 -2.10
N ILE A 589 6.23 16.48 -0.95
CA ILE A 589 7.08 16.41 0.24
C ILE A 589 8.30 15.48 0.05
N TRP A 590 8.22 14.55 -0.90
CA TRP A 590 9.33 13.67 -1.28
C TRP A 590 10.13 14.19 -2.49
N GLN A 591 9.81 15.40 -2.99
CA GLN A 591 10.52 16.00 -4.12
C GLN A 591 11.60 16.98 -3.60
N GLY A 592 12.88 16.63 -3.79
CA GLY A 592 14.01 17.47 -3.43
C GLY A 592 15.29 16.66 -3.22
N ALA A 593 16.46 17.30 -3.35
CA ALA A 593 17.73 16.63 -3.05
C ALA A 593 17.83 16.37 -1.53
N GLY A 594 17.82 15.09 -1.13
CA GLY A 594 17.88 14.69 0.28
C GLY A 594 16.55 14.78 1.04
N ALA A 595 15.41 14.83 0.34
CA ALA A 595 14.10 14.87 0.98
C ALA A 595 13.79 13.54 1.70
N ASN A 596 13.75 13.60 3.03
CA ASN A 596 13.24 12.57 3.93
C ASN A 596 12.21 13.27 4.84
N PRO A 597 10.92 13.32 4.45
CA PRO A 597 9.92 13.95 5.28
C PRO A 597 9.81 13.26 6.64
N THR A 598 9.54 14.05 7.67
CA THR A 598 9.24 13.56 9.01
C THR A 598 7.84 12.94 9.06
N GLY A 599 7.56 12.07 10.04
CA GLY A 599 6.22 11.48 10.21
C GLY A 599 5.11 12.53 10.32
N ALA A 600 5.40 13.65 10.98
CA ALA A 600 4.48 14.80 11.08
C ALA A 600 4.18 15.47 9.72
N GLU A 601 5.18 15.59 8.84
CA GLU A 601 5.01 16.13 7.49
C GLU A 601 4.18 15.19 6.61
N GLU A 602 4.44 13.88 6.71
CA GLU A 602 3.65 12.86 6.01
C GLU A 602 2.18 12.84 6.48
N ALA A 603 1.95 12.89 7.79
CA ALA A 603 0.61 12.96 8.37
C ALA A 603 -0.14 14.24 7.95
N ALA A 604 0.55 15.39 7.93
CA ALA A 604 -0.04 16.64 7.47
C ALA A 604 -0.39 16.60 5.97
N ALA A 605 0.49 16.04 5.13
CA ALA A 605 0.24 15.88 3.70
C ALA A 605 -0.93 14.93 3.44
N LYS A 606 -1.04 13.83 4.19
CA LYS A 606 -2.17 12.88 4.12
C LYS A 606 -3.49 13.52 4.54
N LEU A 607 -3.50 14.29 5.63
CA LEU A 607 -4.69 15.02 6.07
C LEU A 607 -5.12 16.07 5.03
N ALA A 608 -4.18 16.84 4.49
CA ALA A 608 -4.45 17.84 3.46
C ALA A 608 -5.02 17.20 2.19
N PHE A 609 -4.50 16.04 1.80
CA PHE A 609 -5.01 15.24 0.70
C PHE A 609 -6.47 14.83 0.93
N GLU A 610 -6.79 14.23 2.09
CA GLU A 610 -8.15 13.82 2.44
C GLU A 610 -9.14 15.00 2.48
N GLN A 611 -8.72 16.15 3.02
CA GLN A 611 -9.52 17.38 3.06
C GLN A 611 -9.81 17.92 1.64
N LYS A 612 -8.83 17.89 0.75
CA LYS A 612 -8.98 18.32 -0.64
C LYS A 612 -9.88 17.38 -1.43
N LEU A 613 -9.76 16.07 -1.24
CA LEU A 613 -10.70 15.10 -1.82
C LEU A 613 -12.13 15.31 -1.31
N ALA A 614 -12.30 15.61 -0.01
CA ALA A 614 -13.61 15.95 0.54
C ALA A 614 -14.19 17.25 -0.05
N SER A 615 -13.34 18.25 -0.33
CA SER A 615 -13.70 19.47 -1.05
C SER A 615 -14.17 19.17 -2.48
N ILE A 616 -13.40 18.39 -3.24
CA ILE A 616 -13.76 17.93 -4.59
C ILE A 616 -15.11 17.23 -4.59
N LYS A 617 -15.32 16.29 -3.66
CA LYS A 617 -16.59 15.56 -3.52
C LYS A 617 -17.80 16.52 -3.41
N ASN A 618 -17.65 17.62 -2.69
CA ASN A 618 -18.72 18.61 -2.51
C ASN A 618 -18.95 19.48 -3.76
N LYS A 619 -17.93 19.62 -4.61
CA LYS A 619 -17.98 20.38 -5.89
C LYS A 619 -18.68 19.60 -7.02
N ILE A 620 -18.80 18.27 -6.91
CA ILE A 620 -19.53 17.42 -7.86
C ILE A 620 -21.03 17.73 -7.80
N ALA A 621 -21.59 18.13 -8.94
CA ALA A 621 -23.01 18.31 -9.13
C ALA A 621 -23.51 17.34 -10.20
N ALA A 622 -24.41 16.43 -9.83
CA ALA A 622 -24.99 15.48 -10.78
C ALA A 622 -26.42 15.11 -10.38
N THR A 623 -27.24 14.75 -11.38
CA THR A 623 -28.63 14.34 -11.21
C THR A 623 -28.92 13.07 -11.98
N THR A 624 -29.75 12.17 -11.47
CA THR A 624 -30.09 10.90 -12.15
C THR A 624 -31.07 11.04 -13.31
N ASN A 625 -31.91 12.08 -13.28
CA ASN A 625 -33.00 12.31 -14.25
C ASN A 625 -33.16 13.80 -14.61
N GLY A 626 -32.11 14.60 -14.41
CA GLY A 626 -32.13 16.06 -14.57
C GLY A 626 -32.61 16.84 -13.34
N THR A 627 -33.18 16.17 -12.33
CA THR A 627 -33.77 16.85 -11.15
C THR A 627 -33.32 16.25 -9.81
N THR A 628 -33.28 14.92 -9.69
CA THR A 628 -32.89 14.24 -8.46
C THR A 628 -31.38 14.18 -8.33
N SER A 629 -30.82 14.87 -7.33
CA SER A 629 -29.38 14.82 -7.05
C SER A 629 -28.91 13.41 -6.71
N ILE A 630 -27.69 13.07 -7.14
CA ILE A 630 -27.02 11.84 -6.71
C ILE A 630 -26.71 11.89 -5.20
N THR A 631 -26.61 10.71 -4.57
CA THR A 631 -26.40 10.62 -3.12
C THR A 631 -24.98 11.00 -2.71
N ALA A 632 -24.77 11.25 -1.41
CA ALA A 632 -23.44 11.52 -0.87
C ALA A 632 -22.49 10.32 -1.05
N GLU A 633 -23.02 9.11 -0.96
CA GLU A 633 -22.30 7.85 -1.18
C GLU A 633 -21.86 7.73 -2.64
N GLN A 634 -22.72 8.10 -3.61
CA GLN A 634 -22.37 8.12 -5.03
C GLN A 634 -21.26 9.15 -5.31
N LYS A 635 -21.31 10.34 -4.72
CA LYS A 635 -20.24 11.34 -4.84
C LYS A 635 -18.92 10.82 -4.28
N ALA A 636 -18.94 10.19 -3.10
CA ALA A 636 -17.76 9.58 -2.51
C ALA A 636 -17.20 8.46 -3.38
N ALA A 637 -18.07 7.64 -3.98
CA ALA A 637 -17.70 6.57 -4.87
C ALA A 637 -17.04 7.07 -6.16
N ILE A 638 -17.56 8.14 -6.78
CA ILE A 638 -16.96 8.76 -7.97
C ILE A 638 -15.52 9.18 -7.70
N VAL A 639 -15.29 9.93 -6.60
CA VAL A 639 -13.93 10.35 -6.23
C VAL A 639 -13.03 9.13 -6.00
N LYS A 640 -13.53 8.11 -5.29
CA LYS A 640 -12.75 6.91 -4.96
C LYS A 640 -12.38 6.06 -6.18
N LEU A 641 -13.30 5.86 -7.13
CA LEU A 641 -13.04 5.03 -8.32
C LEU A 641 -12.15 5.73 -9.36
N ILE A 642 -12.07 7.07 -9.33
CA ILE A 642 -11.13 7.84 -10.16
C ILE A 642 -9.71 7.77 -9.61
N MET A 643 -9.56 7.68 -8.29
CA MET A 643 -8.25 7.45 -7.68
C MET A 643 -7.72 6.09 -8.12
N GLN A 644 -6.42 6.04 -8.45
CA GLN A 644 -5.74 4.77 -8.58
C GLN A 644 -5.78 4.04 -7.22
N PRO A 645 -6.15 2.75 -7.17
CA PRO A 645 -6.02 1.96 -5.96
C PRO A 645 -4.57 2.06 -5.48
N SER A 646 -4.35 2.80 -4.40
CA SER A 646 -3.05 2.99 -3.78
C SER A 646 -3.05 2.22 -2.48
N MET A 647 -2.00 1.42 -2.27
CA MET A 647 -1.79 0.61 -1.06
C MET A 647 -0.95 1.35 -0.01
N ASP A 648 -0.89 2.68 -0.10
CA ASP A 648 -0.11 3.59 0.77
C ASP A 648 -1.01 4.38 1.74
#